data_AF-A0A7S0DFL3-F1
#
_entry.id   AF-A0A7S0DFL3-F1
#
_cell.length_a   1.000
_cell.length_b   1.000
_cell.length_c   1.000
_cell.angle_alpha   90.00
_cell.angle_beta   90.00
_cell.angle_gamma   90.00
#
_symmetry.space_group_name_H-M   'P 1'
#
loop_
_entity.id
_entity.type
_entity.pdbx_description
1 polymer ?
#
loop_
_entity_poly.entity_id
_entity_poly.type
_entity_poly.pdbx_seq_one_letter_code
_entity_poly.pdbx_strand_id
1 'polypeptide(L)'
;GHPRDKLFRIMVTIFWVLALALVDVSVARIRVNTVENGGIDGLSTDEYDTMRLECDMRRLMLQKAKTLQPWRDPSPIFDALQLHTLCQDAKPVGSIGRSSVPLPPAAVETGASGEVLEIFVSATEGDDAEGDGSEGRPFASVRRALDASRAVRGSGSGSRFGFIEIILHSGIYYISSTLTLSPADSNLRIRNFPGEHPWISGGIPIPTNRTWLPSAFHGPQSDVWELDLSGSGIEDIESLFSLSPHKRLTRARFPNANVETDQWGYASLYRNRFSIPGEGVQEWTKSSLRGDVGEFIEIDLRDPENPSGSVKNDSTMINYNIWGVGRGGACASVWGDNESYWCSNISDGGWAEVDQEMAVKGMVQIPVGLTFYEDYVPPTSNLSLGQRWNDIDLTGGIIHAWHSQSWATHMFRLSSSNKNNLSFTKGSGGQGGRNWCRCDQCGYAASWCKENDTRLIGGSWYIENVIQELDSPHEWFFDKVAQTLYLKRGNESRISPEVPPNFPQLIAGSLDTILTIEGTQGNPVVNFSLVGIGIRDTSPTYMREFEWAAPSGGDWAMRKGGAITFKGAEGGGVFGCKFVRVDGNAVFLQDYTRDIWIYGSDFEWVGESAVATWGSTIKYDSTGGEQPRGSVFDRNYIHDVGLYEKQSSAWGQAKAALSIISRNIIFNLPRAGINLNDMLGGGNMIFHNLIWNTCRESGDHGPINTWDRMPFLSNIRSRILQRIQPYNTLFDWWMSRKKDTINFEPWIDWRILSSDIADMGSGEIKVPSFVPQVTEIFSNFIFANYGGSQGVDNDDGSSWYSIHRNVFYAADGFKMDYGGHDSKFFQNLIIVVPYDGQNCFNVGSFFPEHAHVFINNTCVSGVSSMTIPSGCGSVACVEEFPEKSSKISSDGEIQEIFPNLVPDYEPVSSPGQLRVGYVYIRV
;
A
#
# COMPACT_ATOMS: atom_id res chain seq x y z
N GLY A 1 -25.51 22.85 52.05
CA GLY A 1 -26.82 23.29 52.54
C GLY A 1 -27.18 24.67 52.04
N HIS A 2 -27.31 24.87 50.73
CA HIS A 2 -28.00 26.04 50.17
C HIS A 2 -28.91 25.59 49.01
N PRO A 3 -30.16 26.06 48.92
CA PRO A 3 -31.13 25.61 47.90
C PRO A 3 -30.71 25.91 46.45
N ARG A 4 -29.80 26.87 46.23
CA ARG A 4 -29.33 27.27 44.90
C ARG A 4 -28.41 26.23 44.23
N ASP A 5 -27.67 25.43 45.00
CA ASP A 5 -26.78 24.39 44.44
C ASP A 5 -27.53 23.16 43.92
N LYS A 6 -28.70 22.85 44.49
CA LYS A 6 -29.56 21.76 43.98
C LYS A 6 -30.22 22.14 42.66
N LEU A 7 -30.67 23.40 42.52
CA LEU A 7 -31.27 23.87 41.28
C LEU A 7 -30.23 23.98 40.15
N PHE A 8 -29.00 24.42 40.46
CA PHE A 8 -27.90 24.47 39.50
C PHE A 8 -27.48 23.07 39.04
N ARG A 9 -27.36 22.10 39.96
CA ARG A 9 -27.07 20.70 39.58
C ARG A 9 -28.19 20.05 38.78
N ILE A 10 -29.45 20.29 39.13
CA ILE A 10 -30.60 19.78 38.36
C ILE A 10 -30.65 20.43 36.98
N MET A 11 -30.39 21.74 36.86
CA MET A 11 -30.35 22.41 35.56
C MET A 11 -29.15 21.95 34.72
N VAL A 12 -27.96 21.75 35.30
CA VAL A 12 -26.78 21.23 34.58
C VAL A 12 -27.01 19.78 34.15
N THR A 13 -27.64 18.94 34.98
CA THR A 13 -28.00 17.57 34.59
C THR A 13 -29.08 17.55 33.51
N ILE A 14 -30.10 18.41 33.58
CA ILE A 14 -31.12 18.53 32.51
C ILE A 14 -30.49 19.09 31.23
N PHE A 15 -29.54 20.03 31.33
CA PHE A 15 -28.82 20.57 30.17
C PHE A 15 -27.89 19.54 29.55
N TRP A 16 -27.26 18.67 30.34
CA TRP A 16 -26.45 17.55 29.84
C TRP A 16 -27.30 16.44 29.23
N VAL A 17 -28.46 16.12 29.82
CA VAL A 17 -29.41 15.15 29.26
C VAL A 17 -30.05 15.66 27.97
N LEU A 18 -30.32 16.97 27.86
CA LEU A 18 -30.81 17.60 26.62
C LEU A 18 -29.69 17.83 25.59
N ALA A 19 -28.44 18.06 26.01
CA ALA A 19 -27.29 18.17 25.10
C ALA A 19 -26.90 16.80 24.51
N LEU A 20 -26.99 15.72 25.29
CA LEU A 20 -26.87 14.35 24.78
C LEU A 20 -28.03 13.96 23.83
N ALA A 21 -29.20 14.60 23.97
CA ALA A 21 -30.31 14.45 23.03
C ALA A 21 -30.20 15.34 21.77
N LEU A 22 -29.23 16.26 21.71
CA LEU A 22 -29.01 17.23 20.62
C LEU A 22 -27.65 17.08 19.92
N VAL A 23 -26.81 16.13 20.33
CA VAL A 23 -25.75 15.62 19.44
C VAL A 23 -26.47 14.81 18.38
N ASP A 24 -26.74 15.45 17.25
CA ASP A 24 -27.09 14.80 15.99
C ASP A 24 -25.84 14.06 15.49
N VAL A 25 -25.42 13.05 16.25
CA VAL A 25 -24.88 11.86 15.64
C VAL A 25 -26.05 11.39 14.81
N SER A 26 -25.93 11.46 13.49
CA SER A 26 -26.74 10.63 12.62
C SER A 26 -26.36 9.17 12.89
N VAL A 27 -26.66 8.69 14.09
CA VAL A 27 -26.94 7.29 14.36
C VAL A 27 -28.15 7.09 13.48
N ALA A 28 -27.94 6.46 12.32
CA ALA A 28 -29.02 5.77 11.68
C ALA A 28 -29.70 4.98 12.80
N ARG A 29 -30.90 5.39 13.22
CA ARG A 29 -31.69 4.60 14.15
C ARG A 29 -31.92 3.30 13.40
N ILE A 30 -31.07 2.31 13.66
CA ILE A 30 -31.32 0.93 13.31
C ILE A 30 -32.58 0.60 14.10
N ARG A 31 -33.74 0.79 13.45
CA ARG A 31 -34.94 0.10 13.89
C ARG A 31 -34.61 -1.36 13.69
N VAL A 32 -34.32 -2.03 14.79
CA VAL A 32 -34.48 -3.47 14.90
C VAL A 32 -35.97 -3.75 14.74
N ASN A 33 -36.47 -3.67 13.49
CA ASN A 33 -37.71 -4.33 13.15
C ASN A 33 -37.37 -5.82 13.26
N THR A 34 -37.94 -6.49 14.25
CA THR A 34 -38.15 -7.93 14.20
C THR A 34 -39.06 -8.17 12.99
N VAL A 35 -38.47 -8.50 11.85
CA VAL A 35 -39.22 -8.98 10.69
C VAL A 35 -39.52 -10.44 10.97
N GLU A 36 -40.80 -10.77 11.13
CA GLU A 36 -41.26 -12.15 11.07
C GLU A 36 -40.93 -12.72 9.68
N ASN A 37 -40.13 -13.78 9.68
CA ASN A 37 -39.98 -14.79 8.63
C ASN A 37 -39.71 -14.29 7.20
N GLY A 38 -38.45 -13.95 6.97
CA GLY A 38 -37.79 -13.99 5.66
C GLY A 38 -36.34 -14.41 5.85
N GLY A 39 -36.12 -15.59 6.43
CA GLY A 39 -34.77 -16.11 6.70
C GLY A 39 -34.07 -16.58 5.44
N ILE A 40 -32.75 -16.45 5.41
CA ILE A 40 -31.90 -17.30 4.57
C ILE A 40 -32.00 -18.70 5.21
N ASP A 41 -32.60 -19.66 4.51
CA ASP A 41 -32.83 -21.01 5.03
C ASP A 41 -31.52 -21.62 5.56
N GLY A 42 -31.50 -22.01 6.84
CA GLY A 42 -30.43 -22.82 7.44
C GLY A 42 -29.50 -22.16 8.46
N LEU A 43 -29.68 -20.88 8.82
CA LEU A 43 -28.86 -20.21 9.85
C LEU A 43 -29.48 -20.26 11.26
N SER A 44 -28.64 -20.40 12.27
CA SER A 44 -28.97 -20.19 13.68
C SER A 44 -29.21 -18.69 13.98
N THR A 45 -29.80 -18.38 15.14
CA THR A 45 -30.13 -17.00 15.55
C THR A 45 -28.88 -16.12 15.67
N ASP A 46 -27.79 -16.67 16.21
CA ASP A 46 -26.51 -15.95 16.38
C ASP A 46 -25.82 -15.67 15.02
N GLU A 47 -25.91 -16.61 14.08
CA GLU A 47 -25.45 -16.45 12.69
C GLU A 47 -26.21 -15.33 11.96
N TYR A 48 -27.52 -15.29 12.16
CA TYR A 48 -28.39 -14.28 11.57
C TYR A 48 -28.09 -12.87 12.08
N ASP A 49 -27.92 -12.71 13.40
CA ASP A 49 -27.61 -11.39 14.00
C ASP A 49 -26.21 -10.88 13.63
N THR A 50 -25.23 -11.78 13.53
CA THR A 50 -23.87 -11.44 13.07
C THR A 50 -23.87 -10.97 11.61
N MET A 51 -24.56 -11.71 10.73
CA MET A 51 -24.68 -11.34 9.32
C MET A 51 -25.38 -9.99 9.13
N ARG A 52 -26.37 -9.70 9.98
CA ARG A 52 -27.06 -8.41 9.97
C ARG A 52 -26.12 -7.26 10.32
N LEU A 53 -25.33 -7.39 11.39
CA LEU A 53 -24.34 -6.38 11.79
C LEU A 53 -23.32 -6.13 10.67
N GLU A 54 -22.77 -7.20 10.08
CA GLU A 54 -21.86 -7.15 8.96
C GLU A 54 -22.42 -6.34 7.78
N CYS A 55 -23.66 -6.62 7.39
CA CYS A 55 -24.33 -5.91 6.31
C CYS A 55 -24.64 -4.45 6.66
N ASP A 56 -25.01 -4.14 7.89
CA ASP A 56 -25.25 -2.76 8.33
C ASP A 56 -23.94 -1.94 8.33
N MET A 57 -22.82 -2.55 8.72
CA MET A 57 -21.50 -1.92 8.65
C MET A 57 -21.06 -1.66 7.20
N ARG A 58 -21.29 -2.61 6.28
CA ARG A 58 -21.05 -2.44 4.84
C ARG A 58 -21.91 -1.33 4.25
N ARG A 59 -23.20 -1.27 4.59
CA ARG A 59 -24.09 -0.18 4.15
C ARG A 59 -23.64 1.18 4.67
N LEU A 60 -23.19 1.25 5.92
CA LEU A 60 -22.64 2.48 6.51
C LEU A 60 -21.38 2.93 5.78
N MET A 61 -20.48 2.00 5.43
CA MET A 61 -19.28 2.29 4.63
C MET A 61 -19.66 2.90 3.27
N LEU A 62 -20.63 2.32 2.56
CA LEU A 62 -21.14 2.86 1.30
C LEU A 62 -21.74 4.26 1.46
N GLN A 63 -22.54 4.49 2.50
CA GLN A 63 -23.12 5.80 2.79
C GLN A 63 -22.02 6.84 3.07
N LYS A 64 -21.00 6.46 3.84
CA LYS A 64 -19.87 7.34 4.15
C LYS A 64 -19.06 7.66 2.90
N ALA A 65 -18.82 6.67 2.02
CA ALA A 65 -18.16 6.88 0.73
C ALA A 65 -18.90 7.89 -0.16
N LYS A 66 -20.22 7.74 -0.30
CA LYS A 66 -21.07 8.68 -1.04
C LYS A 66 -21.04 10.09 -0.47
N THR A 67 -20.86 10.23 0.85
CA THR A 67 -20.77 11.54 1.51
C THR A 67 -19.38 12.16 1.35
N LEU A 68 -18.34 11.32 1.43
CA LEU A 68 -16.94 11.75 1.35
C LEU A 68 -16.57 12.23 -0.06
N GLN A 69 -17.05 11.51 -1.09
CA GLN A 69 -16.78 11.78 -2.49
C GLN A 69 -18.07 11.64 -3.33
N PRO A 70 -19.03 12.58 -3.23
CA PRO A 70 -20.36 12.49 -3.84
C PRO A 70 -20.38 12.53 -5.38
N TRP A 71 -19.27 12.92 -6.01
CA TRP A 71 -19.14 12.97 -7.47
C TRP A 71 -18.83 11.60 -8.12
N ARG A 72 -18.59 10.56 -7.31
CA ARG A 72 -18.20 9.22 -7.80
C ARG A 72 -19.38 8.29 -8.04
N ASP A 73 -19.18 7.39 -9.01
CA ASP A 73 -20.04 6.22 -9.18
C ASP A 73 -19.88 5.29 -7.97
N PRO A 74 -20.96 5.00 -7.22
CA PRO A 74 -20.89 4.11 -6.07
C PRO A 74 -20.83 2.62 -6.45
N SER A 75 -20.98 2.25 -7.72
CA SER A 75 -21.11 0.84 -8.15
C SER A 75 -19.88 0.00 -7.82
N PRO A 76 -18.63 0.42 -8.09
CA PRO A 76 -17.46 -0.38 -7.72
C PRO A 76 -17.31 -0.52 -6.20
N ILE A 77 -17.65 0.53 -5.43
CA ILE A 77 -17.65 0.49 -3.96
C ILE A 77 -18.69 -0.50 -3.45
N PHE A 78 -19.90 -0.47 -4.03
CA PHE A 78 -20.98 -1.38 -3.70
C PHE A 78 -20.60 -2.83 -3.98
N ASP A 79 -19.96 -3.09 -5.12
CA ASP A 79 -19.50 -4.43 -5.50
C ASP A 79 -18.34 -4.89 -4.60
N ALA A 80 -17.36 -4.03 -4.27
CA ALA A 80 -16.27 -4.35 -3.36
C ALA A 80 -16.74 -4.61 -1.92
N LEU A 81 -17.80 -3.93 -1.49
CA LEU A 81 -18.48 -4.19 -0.22
C LEU A 81 -19.38 -5.43 -0.28
N GLN A 82 -19.47 -6.11 -1.43
CA GLN A 82 -20.25 -7.33 -1.64
C GLN A 82 -21.73 -7.16 -1.26
N LEU A 83 -22.29 -5.96 -1.37
CA LEU A 83 -23.64 -5.67 -0.87
C LEU A 83 -24.72 -6.47 -1.61
N HIS A 84 -24.52 -6.77 -2.89
CA HIS A 84 -25.44 -7.63 -3.62
C HIS A 84 -25.26 -9.12 -3.30
N THR A 85 -24.02 -9.62 -3.36
CA THR A 85 -23.73 -11.05 -3.20
C THR A 85 -23.90 -11.52 -1.77
N LEU A 86 -23.53 -10.70 -0.78
CA LEU A 86 -23.61 -11.03 0.63
C LEU A 86 -24.89 -10.50 1.30
N CYS A 87 -25.22 -9.23 1.06
CA CYS A 87 -26.33 -8.58 1.77
C CYS A 87 -27.65 -8.58 0.99
N GLN A 88 -27.67 -9.17 -0.21
CA GLN A 88 -28.83 -9.24 -1.10
C GLN A 88 -29.42 -7.87 -1.45
N ASP A 89 -28.63 -6.80 -1.30
CA ASP A 89 -29.07 -5.45 -1.65
C ASP A 89 -29.21 -5.33 -3.17
N ALA A 90 -30.19 -4.55 -3.60
CA ALA A 90 -30.34 -4.21 -5.01
C ALA A 90 -29.17 -3.32 -5.45
N LYS A 91 -28.54 -3.67 -6.58
CA LYS A 91 -27.50 -2.82 -7.18
C LYS A 91 -28.06 -1.41 -7.42
N PRO A 92 -27.27 -0.34 -7.17
CA PRO A 92 -27.71 1.03 -7.42
C PRO A 92 -28.18 1.19 -8.87
N VAL A 93 -29.42 1.65 -9.07
CA VAL A 93 -29.97 1.89 -10.41
C VAL A 93 -29.66 3.34 -10.81
N GLY A 94 -28.76 3.51 -11.79
CA GLY A 94 -28.50 4.80 -12.42
C GLY A 94 -27.01 5.09 -12.56
N SER A 95 -26.57 5.35 -13.79
CA SER A 95 -25.29 5.98 -14.07
C SER A 95 -25.38 7.45 -13.64
N ILE A 96 -25.00 7.76 -12.39
CA ILE A 96 -24.63 9.13 -12.09
C ILE A 96 -23.36 9.36 -12.91
N GLY A 97 -23.45 10.12 -14.00
CA GLY A 97 -22.27 10.51 -14.78
C GLY A 97 -21.24 11.09 -13.82
N ARG A 98 -19.98 10.66 -13.92
CA ARG A 98 -18.88 11.20 -13.10
C ARG A 98 -18.93 12.72 -13.18
N SER A 99 -19.30 13.38 -12.09
CA SER A 99 -19.11 14.82 -11.99
C SER A 99 -17.61 15.09 -11.85
N SER A 100 -17.14 16.24 -12.34
CA SER A 100 -15.73 16.62 -12.24
C SER A 100 -15.29 16.67 -10.78
N VAL A 101 -14.13 16.08 -10.48
CA VAL A 101 -13.55 16.14 -9.14
C VAL A 101 -13.34 17.61 -8.74
N PRO A 102 -13.81 18.06 -7.57
CA PRO A 102 -13.56 19.43 -7.10
C PRO A 102 -12.08 19.64 -6.79
N LEU A 103 -11.37 20.34 -7.68
CA LEU A 103 -9.94 20.61 -7.56
C LEU A 103 -9.67 21.84 -6.67
N PRO A 104 -8.53 21.87 -5.93
CA PRO A 104 -8.16 23.01 -5.11
C PRO A 104 -7.64 24.17 -5.97
N PRO A 105 -7.60 25.42 -5.45
CA PRO A 105 -7.07 26.57 -6.18
C PRO A 105 -5.65 26.34 -6.74
N ALA A 106 -4.77 25.68 -5.99
CA ALA A 106 -3.42 25.34 -6.44
C ALA A 106 -3.37 24.51 -7.74
N ALA A 107 -4.43 23.76 -8.05
CA ALA A 107 -4.54 22.96 -9.27
C ALA A 107 -5.03 23.77 -10.49
N VAL A 108 -5.69 24.91 -10.27
CA VAL A 108 -6.44 25.64 -11.31
C VAL A 108 -5.88 27.05 -11.51
N GLU A 109 -5.54 27.73 -10.43
CA GLU A 109 -4.96 29.08 -10.45
C GLU A 109 -3.46 29.00 -10.69
N THR A 110 -2.91 29.90 -11.50
CA THR A 110 -1.47 29.91 -11.81
C THR A 110 -0.65 30.72 -10.81
N GLY A 111 -1.28 31.65 -10.07
CA GLY A 111 -0.61 32.55 -9.13
C GLY A 111 0.46 33.46 -9.76
N ALA A 112 0.51 33.53 -11.10
CA ALA A 112 1.60 34.14 -11.84
C ALA A 112 1.49 35.68 -11.85
N SER A 113 2.63 36.36 -11.69
CA SER A 113 2.75 37.82 -11.82
C SER A 113 2.88 38.31 -13.27
N GLY A 114 2.95 37.38 -14.23
CA GLY A 114 3.11 37.63 -15.68
C GLY A 114 2.06 36.90 -16.50
N GLU A 115 2.19 36.96 -17.84
CA GLU A 115 1.25 36.29 -18.73
C GLU A 115 1.38 34.75 -18.64
N VAL A 116 0.28 34.06 -18.95
CA VAL A 116 0.27 32.60 -19.10
C VAL A 116 0.42 32.27 -20.58
N LEU A 117 1.43 31.48 -20.95
CA LEU A 117 1.57 30.94 -22.30
C LEU A 117 0.85 29.59 -22.38
N GLU A 118 -0.10 29.47 -23.32
CA GLU A 118 -0.77 28.21 -23.63
C GLU A 118 -0.11 27.55 -24.86
N ILE A 119 0.20 26.27 -24.76
CA ILE A 119 0.75 25.43 -25.84
C ILE A 119 -0.17 24.23 -26.02
N PHE A 120 -0.78 24.11 -27.19
CA PHE A 120 -1.75 23.07 -27.50
C PHE A 120 -1.09 21.86 -28.16
N VAL A 121 -1.54 20.67 -27.76
CA VAL A 121 -1.09 19.38 -28.29
C VAL A 121 -2.31 18.55 -28.65
N SER A 122 -2.29 17.91 -29.83
CA SER A 122 -3.35 17.03 -30.31
C SER A 122 -2.75 15.77 -30.92
N ALA A 123 -3.13 14.60 -30.38
CA ALA A 123 -2.65 13.31 -30.88
C ALA A 123 -3.17 12.98 -32.29
N THR A 124 -4.23 13.65 -32.75
CA THR A 124 -4.90 13.37 -34.03
C THR A 124 -4.72 14.47 -35.07
N GLU A 125 -4.63 15.73 -34.65
CA GLU A 125 -4.56 16.90 -35.53
C GLU A 125 -3.24 17.66 -35.43
N GLY A 126 -2.37 17.29 -34.48
CA GLY A 126 -1.10 17.97 -34.26
C GLY A 126 -0.03 17.58 -35.27
N ASP A 127 0.94 18.48 -35.45
CA ASP A 127 2.12 18.29 -36.30
C ASP A 127 3.36 18.85 -35.59
N ASP A 128 4.38 18.02 -35.33
CA ASP A 128 5.59 18.47 -34.65
C ASP A 128 6.57 19.25 -35.55
N ALA A 129 6.46 19.08 -36.87
CA ALA A 129 7.30 19.76 -37.86
C ALA A 129 6.72 21.13 -38.24
N GLU A 130 5.42 21.19 -38.50
CA GLU A 130 4.74 22.40 -38.99
C GLU A 130 3.85 23.07 -37.93
N GLY A 131 3.53 22.42 -36.81
CA GLY A 131 2.77 23.05 -35.73
C GLY A 131 3.54 24.20 -35.08
N ASP A 132 2.82 25.20 -34.59
CA ASP A 132 3.38 26.32 -33.82
C ASP A 132 2.95 26.31 -32.35
N GLY A 133 2.15 25.32 -31.95
CA GLY A 133 1.65 25.16 -30.58
C GLY A 133 0.43 26.02 -30.26
N SER A 134 -0.11 26.76 -31.24
CA SER A 134 -1.42 27.40 -31.10
C SER A 134 -2.55 26.39 -31.19
N GLU A 135 -3.74 26.73 -30.70
CA GLU A 135 -4.94 25.86 -30.80
C GLU A 135 -5.27 25.50 -32.26
N GLY A 136 -5.04 26.42 -33.21
CA GLY A 136 -5.29 26.17 -34.64
C GLY A 136 -4.19 25.35 -35.35
N ARG A 137 -2.99 25.24 -34.77
CA ARG A 137 -1.84 24.49 -35.30
C ARG A 137 -1.08 23.81 -34.15
N PRO A 138 -1.72 22.85 -33.44
CA PRO A 138 -1.15 22.24 -32.25
C PRO A 138 0.06 21.36 -32.60
N PHE A 139 0.90 21.11 -31.61
CA PHE A 139 1.94 20.08 -31.72
C PHE A 139 1.33 18.67 -31.67
N ALA A 140 2.04 17.67 -32.19
CA ALA A 140 1.63 16.27 -32.14
C ALA A 140 2.06 15.59 -30.83
N SER A 141 3.19 16.01 -30.24
CA SER A 141 3.76 15.36 -29.06
C SER A 141 3.96 16.27 -27.85
N VAL A 142 3.84 15.67 -26.66
CA VAL A 142 4.16 16.33 -25.38
C VAL A 142 5.63 16.77 -25.35
N ARG A 143 6.53 15.98 -25.94
CA ARG A 143 7.97 16.30 -26.01
C ARG A 143 8.20 17.60 -26.77
N ARG A 144 7.59 17.75 -27.94
CA ARG A 144 7.73 18.96 -28.75
C ARG A 144 7.22 20.20 -28.02
N ALA A 145 6.10 20.07 -27.31
CA ALA A 145 5.54 21.15 -26.48
C ALA A 145 6.48 21.56 -25.32
N LEU A 146 7.11 20.58 -24.65
CA LEU A 146 8.13 20.85 -23.63
C LEU A 146 9.34 21.59 -24.23
N ASP A 147 9.84 21.14 -25.38
CA ASP A 147 10.96 21.78 -26.06
C ASP A 147 10.60 23.23 -26.48
N ALA A 148 9.36 23.46 -26.93
CA ALA A 148 8.85 24.80 -27.20
C ALA A 148 8.78 25.68 -25.93
N SER A 149 8.31 25.13 -24.80
CA SER A 149 8.27 25.87 -23.54
C SER A 149 9.67 26.31 -23.08
N ARG A 150 10.68 25.45 -23.25
CA ARG A 150 12.08 25.72 -22.89
C ARG A 150 12.68 26.78 -23.80
N ALA A 151 12.40 26.71 -25.10
CA ALA A 151 12.84 27.71 -26.07
C ALA A 151 12.30 29.11 -25.73
N VAL A 152 11.04 29.21 -25.31
CA VAL A 152 10.45 30.50 -24.87
C VAL A 152 11.14 31.02 -23.62
N ARG A 153 11.35 30.17 -22.60
CA ARG A 153 12.05 30.56 -21.35
C ARG A 153 13.47 31.03 -21.59
N GLY A 154 14.19 30.42 -22.53
CA GLY A 154 15.56 30.81 -22.92
C GLY A 154 15.65 32.06 -23.79
N SER A 155 14.53 32.60 -24.28
CA SER A 155 14.49 33.77 -25.17
C SER A 155 14.35 35.09 -24.39
N GLY A 156 14.58 36.23 -25.07
CA GLY A 156 14.30 37.55 -24.49
C GLY A 156 12.83 37.78 -24.07
N SER A 157 11.91 36.96 -24.60
CA SER A 157 10.48 36.94 -24.24
C SER A 157 10.19 36.11 -22.98
N GLY A 158 11.15 35.37 -22.44
CA GLY A 158 10.95 34.50 -21.27
C GLY A 158 10.55 35.25 -20.01
N SER A 159 10.92 36.53 -19.88
CA SER A 159 10.53 37.41 -18.76
C SER A 159 9.06 37.85 -18.80
N ARG A 160 8.39 37.71 -19.95
CA ARG A 160 6.96 38.06 -20.13
C ARG A 160 6.03 37.03 -19.51
N PHE A 161 6.38 35.75 -19.62
CA PHE A 161 5.53 34.65 -19.20
C PHE A 161 5.90 34.18 -17.80
N GLY A 162 5.01 34.40 -16.84
CA GLY A 162 5.19 33.93 -15.46
C GLY A 162 4.85 32.46 -15.29
N PHE A 163 4.11 31.87 -16.24
CA PHE A 163 3.63 30.50 -16.17
C PHE A 163 3.37 29.95 -17.58
N ILE A 164 3.53 28.63 -17.77
CA ILE A 164 3.25 27.95 -19.05
C ILE A 164 2.26 26.82 -18.81
N GLU A 165 1.27 26.69 -19.69
CA GLU A 165 0.34 25.56 -19.73
C GLU A 165 0.51 24.78 -21.04
N ILE A 166 0.80 23.48 -20.93
CA ILE A 166 0.70 22.53 -22.04
C ILE A 166 -0.67 21.86 -21.96
N ILE A 167 -1.50 22.08 -22.97
CA ILE A 167 -2.91 21.68 -23.01
C ILE A 167 -3.05 20.52 -23.99
N LEU A 168 -3.50 19.38 -23.49
CA LEU A 168 -3.65 18.15 -24.28
C LEU A 168 -5.12 17.94 -24.68
N HIS A 169 -5.40 17.88 -25.97
CA HIS A 169 -6.65 17.33 -26.48
C HIS A 169 -6.71 15.81 -26.33
N SER A 170 -7.91 15.25 -26.44
CA SER A 170 -8.20 13.82 -26.32
C SER A 170 -7.37 12.99 -27.29
N GLY A 171 -6.88 11.86 -26.80
CA GLY A 171 -5.99 10.98 -27.54
C GLY A 171 -5.08 10.21 -26.61
N ILE A 172 -4.29 9.32 -27.19
CA ILE A 172 -3.24 8.59 -26.48
C ILE A 172 -1.90 9.05 -27.04
N TYR A 173 -1.11 9.68 -26.18
CA TYR A 173 0.24 10.14 -26.46
C TYR A 173 1.22 9.05 -26.04
N TYR A 174 1.65 8.23 -27.00
CA TYR A 174 2.70 7.24 -26.79
C TYR A 174 4.05 7.95 -26.73
N ILE A 175 4.81 7.74 -25.67
CA ILE A 175 6.16 8.30 -25.52
C ILE A 175 7.21 7.21 -25.63
N SER A 176 8.29 7.48 -26.38
CA SER A 176 9.37 6.51 -26.63
C SER A 176 10.47 6.55 -25.57
N SER A 177 10.49 7.57 -24.71
CA SER A 177 11.43 7.73 -23.61
C SER A 177 10.84 8.59 -22.50
N THR A 178 11.34 8.40 -21.27
CA THR A 178 10.94 9.20 -20.11
C THR A 178 11.10 10.69 -20.37
N LEU A 179 10.06 11.46 -20.04
CA LEU A 179 10.11 12.91 -20.07
C LEU A 179 10.75 13.41 -18.77
N THR A 180 11.92 14.06 -18.86
CA THR A 180 12.58 14.66 -17.69
C THR A 180 12.31 16.16 -17.66
N LEU A 181 11.78 16.66 -16.53
CA LEU A 181 11.63 18.06 -16.20
C LEU A 181 12.73 18.47 -15.22
N SER A 182 13.31 19.63 -15.45
CA SER A 182 14.41 20.21 -14.68
C SER A 182 13.96 21.50 -13.99
N PRO A 183 14.81 22.15 -13.17
CA PRO A 183 14.45 23.44 -12.56
C PRO A 183 14.10 24.52 -13.59
N ALA A 184 14.60 24.41 -14.83
CA ALA A 184 14.23 25.27 -15.95
C ALA A 184 12.76 25.14 -16.37
N ASP A 185 12.08 24.07 -15.96
CA ASP A 185 10.68 23.77 -16.27
C ASP A 185 9.73 24.16 -15.11
N SER A 186 10.20 24.92 -14.12
CA SER A 186 9.38 25.44 -13.01
C SER A 186 8.26 26.36 -13.49
N ASN A 187 7.14 26.42 -12.77
CA ASN A 187 5.92 27.15 -13.14
C ASN A 187 5.33 26.65 -14.46
N LEU A 188 5.09 25.34 -14.52
CA LEU A 188 4.57 24.62 -15.68
C LEU A 188 3.40 23.73 -15.26
N ARG A 189 2.32 23.77 -16.03
CA ARG A 189 1.21 22.83 -15.90
C ARG A 189 1.02 22.06 -17.19
N ILE A 190 0.91 20.74 -17.10
CA ILE A 190 0.39 19.92 -18.21
C ILE A 190 -1.02 19.51 -17.82
N ARG A 191 -2.00 19.89 -18.62
CA ARG A 191 -3.42 19.63 -18.32
C ARG A 191 -4.20 19.14 -19.52
N ASN A 192 -5.34 18.53 -19.26
CA ASN A 192 -6.32 18.29 -20.29
C ASN A 192 -6.93 19.59 -20.84
N PHE A 193 -7.35 19.54 -22.11
CA PHE A 193 -8.32 20.50 -22.62
C PHE A 193 -9.65 20.33 -21.84
N PRO A 194 -10.35 21.43 -21.48
CA PRO A 194 -11.54 21.33 -20.63
C PRO A 194 -12.60 20.36 -21.18
N GLY A 195 -13.00 19.38 -20.35
CA GLY A 195 -13.99 18.35 -20.72
C GLY A 195 -13.42 17.16 -21.51
N GLU A 196 -12.13 17.18 -21.85
CA GLU A 196 -11.46 16.13 -22.60
C GLU A 196 -10.64 15.19 -21.71
N HIS A 197 -10.31 14.00 -22.25
CA HIS A 197 -9.68 12.91 -21.49
C HIS A 197 -8.43 12.36 -22.21
N PRO A 198 -7.32 13.13 -22.23
CA PRO A 198 -6.05 12.69 -22.79
C PRO A 198 -5.38 11.62 -21.93
N TRP A 199 -4.63 10.73 -22.57
CA TRP A 199 -3.81 9.70 -21.92
C TRP A 199 -2.37 9.79 -22.39
N ILE A 200 -1.41 9.67 -21.47
CA ILE A 200 -0.01 9.43 -21.79
C ILE A 200 0.27 7.96 -21.53
N SER A 201 0.83 7.28 -22.53
CA SER A 201 1.11 5.84 -22.48
C SER A 201 2.62 5.60 -22.51
N GLY A 202 3.09 4.75 -21.60
CA GLY A 202 4.45 4.20 -21.60
C GLY A 202 4.61 2.98 -22.52
N GLY A 203 3.57 2.65 -23.30
CA GLY A 203 3.55 1.49 -24.16
C GLY A 203 3.86 1.80 -25.64
N ILE A 204 4.09 0.74 -26.40
CA ILE A 204 4.32 0.75 -27.84
C ILE A 204 3.16 0.00 -28.52
N PRO A 205 2.43 0.62 -29.45
CA PRO A 205 1.41 -0.08 -30.21
C PRO A 205 2.00 -1.22 -31.05
N ILE A 206 1.42 -2.41 -30.96
CA ILE A 206 1.76 -3.53 -31.84
C ILE A 206 1.34 -3.18 -33.28
N PRO A 207 2.21 -3.37 -34.29
CA PRO A 207 1.90 -3.05 -35.68
C PRO A 207 0.67 -3.81 -36.20
N THR A 208 -0.31 -3.07 -36.73
CA THR A 208 -1.56 -3.61 -37.27
C THR A 208 -1.46 -4.09 -38.72
N ASN A 209 -0.34 -3.80 -39.39
CA ASN A 209 -0.05 -4.23 -40.76
C ASN A 209 0.59 -5.63 -40.83
N ARG A 210 0.61 -6.36 -39.70
CA ARG A 210 1.11 -7.73 -39.59
C ARG A 210 -0.06 -8.72 -39.59
N THR A 211 0.19 -9.92 -40.06
CA THR A 211 -0.83 -10.97 -40.19
C THR A 211 -0.67 -11.98 -39.08
N TRP A 212 -1.74 -12.20 -38.30
CA TRP A 212 -1.81 -13.29 -37.35
C TRP A 212 -1.97 -14.63 -38.08
N LEU A 213 -1.18 -15.62 -37.68
CA LEU A 213 -1.24 -16.99 -38.21
C LEU A 213 -1.60 -17.97 -37.09
N PRO A 214 -2.25 -19.11 -37.39
CA PRO A 214 -2.41 -20.17 -36.41
C PRO A 214 -1.03 -20.62 -35.91
N SER A 215 -0.90 -20.85 -34.61
CA SER A 215 0.40 -21.18 -34.02
C SER A 215 0.93 -22.50 -34.53
N ALA A 216 2.14 -22.47 -35.12
CA ALA A 216 2.81 -23.69 -35.57
C ALA A 216 3.23 -24.58 -34.38
N PHE A 217 3.57 -23.96 -33.25
CA PHE A 217 3.97 -24.63 -32.02
C PHE A 217 2.82 -25.44 -31.40
N HIS A 218 1.62 -24.85 -31.32
CA HIS A 218 0.44 -25.48 -30.71
C HIS A 218 -0.37 -26.30 -31.71
N GLY A 219 -0.06 -26.19 -33.00
CA GLY A 219 -0.72 -26.89 -34.09
C GLY A 219 -1.95 -26.14 -34.64
N PRO A 220 -2.37 -26.48 -35.87
CA PRO A 220 -3.37 -25.71 -36.63
C PRO A 220 -4.80 -25.79 -36.08
N GLN A 221 -5.07 -26.72 -35.15
CA GLN A 221 -6.38 -26.85 -34.48
C GLN A 221 -6.42 -26.12 -33.13
N SER A 222 -5.32 -25.48 -32.72
CA SER A 222 -5.27 -24.72 -31.48
C SER A 222 -5.92 -23.34 -31.64
N ASP A 223 -6.42 -22.79 -30.54
CA ASP A 223 -6.89 -21.41 -30.47
C ASP A 223 -5.76 -20.40 -30.18
N VAL A 224 -4.51 -20.80 -30.41
CA VAL A 224 -3.32 -19.95 -30.22
C VAL A 224 -2.86 -19.41 -31.56
N TRP A 225 -2.59 -18.11 -31.59
CA TRP A 225 -2.18 -17.38 -32.77
C TRP A 225 -0.80 -16.77 -32.56
N GLU A 226 -0.02 -16.68 -33.62
CA GLU A 226 1.33 -16.11 -33.62
C GLU A 226 1.42 -14.90 -34.56
N LEU A 227 2.22 -13.92 -34.15
CA LEU A 227 2.50 -12.69 -34.89
C LEU A 227 4.01 -12.44 -34.93
N ASP A 228 4.60 -12.44 -36.12
CA ASP A 228 6.00 -12.09 -36.31
C ASP A 228 6.22 -10.57 -36.16
N LEU A 229 7.00 -10.20 -35.15
CA LEU A 229 7.38 -8.84 -34.81
C LEU A 229 8.81 -8.50 -35.23
N SER A 230 9.49 -9.38 -35.97
CA SER A 230 10.82 -9.11 -36.52
C SER A 230 10.87 -7.78 -37.27
N GLY A 231 11.84 -6.93 -36.91
CA GLY A 231 12.02 -5.60 -37.50
C GLY A 231 10.98 -4.56 -37.08
N SER A 232 10.14 -4.83 -36.07
CA SER A 232 9.21 -3.84 -35.51
C SER A 232 9.86 -2.84 -34.54
N GLY A 233 11.06 -3.16 -34.03
CA GLY A 233 11.72 -2.39 -32.96
C GLY A 233 11.28 -2.77 -31.54
N ILE A 234 10.35 -3.73 -31.39
CA ILE A 234 9.93 -4.28 -30.10
C ILE A 234 10.83 -5.47 -29.78
N GLU A 235 11.80 -5.27 -28.88
CA GLU A 235 12.78 -6.31 -28.52
C GLU A 235 12.28 -7.24 -27.41
N ASP A 236 11.41 -6.74 -26.54
CA ASP A 236 10.84 -7.46 -25.40
C ASP A 236 9.41 -7.00 -25.13
N ILE A 237 8.60 -7.89 -24.55
CA ILE A 237 7.25 -7.59 -24.08
C ILE A 237 7.14 -8.19 -22.69
N GLU A 238 7.12 -7.32 -21.68
CA GLU A 238 6.86 -7.74 -20.30
C GLU A 238 5.39 -7.57 -19.92
N SER A 239 4.69 -6.62 -20.55
CA SER A 239 3.25 -6.45 -20.37
C SER A 239 2.54 -6.23 -21.68
N LEU A 240 1.32 -6.74 -21.78
CA LEU A 240 0.50 -6.64 -22.97
C LEU A 240 -0.91 -6.17 -22.59
N PHE A 241 -1.37 -5.14 -23.30
CA PHE A 241 -2.68 -4.53 -23.07
C PHE A 241 -3.49 -4.51 -24.36
N SER A 242 -4.81 -4.68 -24.26
CA SER A 242 -5.72 -4.35 -25.37
C SER A 242 -6.10 -2.88 -25.33
N LEU A 243 -6.28 -2.24 -26.48
CA LEU A 243 -6.66 -0.83 -26.55
C LEU A 243 -8.14 -0.60 -26.18
N SER A 244 -9.04 -1.45 -26.68
CA SER A 244 -10.48 -1.32 -26.47
C SER A 244 -11.18 -2.70 -26.50
N PRO A 245 -11.85 -3.13 -25.41
CA PRO A 245 -11.77 -2.52 -24.08
C PRO A 245 -10.32 -2.51 -23.56
N HIS A 246 -9.96 -1.50 -22.76
CA HIS A 246 -8.64 -1.45 -22.13
C HIS A 246 -8.54 -2.54 -21.06
N LYS A 247 -7.66 -3.54 -21.28
CA LYS A 247 -7.46 -4.68 -20.37
C LYS A 247 -5.99 -5.08 -20.37
N ARG A 248 -5.47 -5.55 -19.24
CA ARG A 248 -4.20 -6.29 -19.18
C ARG A 248 -4.46 -7.73 -19.58
N LEU A 249 -3.59 -8.28 -20.43
CA LEU A 249 -3.62 -9.68 -20.79
C LEU A 249 -2.68 -10.46 -19.87
N THR A 250 -3.08 -11.68 -19.48
CA THR A 250 -2.30 -12.51 -18.58
C THR A 250 -1.11 -13.11 -19.31
N ARG A 251 0.11 -12.96 -18.77
CA ARG A 251 1.25 -13.72 -19.29
C ARG A 251 1.04 -15.21 -18.96
N ALA A 252 1.22 -16.10 -19.94
CA ALA A 252 1.03 -17.54 -19.82
C ALA A 252 1.63 -18.08 -18.52
N ARG A 253 0.81 -18.71 -17.68
CA ARG A 253 1.20 -19.07 -16.31
C ARG A 253 0.48 -20.31 -15.81
N PHE A 254 1.11 -20.97 -14.84
CA PHE A 254 0.51 -22.08 -14.11
C PHE A 254 0.58 -21.88 -12.59
N PRO A 255 -0.53 -22.08 -11.85
CA PRO A 255 -1.88 -22.33 -12.36
C PRO A 255 -2.48 -21.11 -13.07
N ASN A 256 -3.43 -21.35 -13.97
CA ASN A 256 -4.12 -20.29 -14.72
C ASN A 256 -4.87 -19.35 -13.77
N ALA A 257 -4.68 -18.05 -13.92
CA ALA A 257 -5.56 -17.04 -13.32
C ALA A 257 -5.47 -15.71 -14.06
N ASN A 258 -6.49 -14.87 -13.90
CA ASN A 258 -6.50 -13.49 -14.33
C ASN A 258 -5.96 -12.59 -13.22
N VAL A 259 -4.84 -11.90 -13.48
CA VAL A 259 -4.18 -11.02 -12.52
C VAL A 259 -5.00 -9.82 -12.06
N GLU A 260 -5.99 -9.40 -12.85
CA GLU A 260 -6.91 -8.34 -12.42
C GLU A 260 -8.03 -8.93 -11.55
N THR A 261 -8.62 -10.07 -11.90
CA THR A 261 -9.89 -10.47 -11.27
C THR A 261 -9.78 -11.58 -10.23
N ASP A 262 -8.75 -12.41 -10.31
CA ASP A 262 -8.57 -13.53 -9.39
C ASP A 262 -7.69 -13.10 -8.21
N GLN A 263 -8.06 -13.53 -7.01
CA GLN A 263 -7.35 -13.23 -5.77
C GLN A 263 -6.64 -14.50 -5.28
N TRP A 264 -5.38 -14.41 -4.88
CA TRP A 264 -4.60 -15.54 -4.35
C TRP A 264 -3.68 -15.11 -3.20
N GLY A 265 -2.89 -16.03 -2.64
CA GLY A 265 -2.08 -15.75 -1.44
C GLY A 265 -2.82 -16.01 -0.12
N TYR A 266 -2.17 -15.70 1.01
CA TYR A 266 -2.51 -16.25 2.33
C TYR A 266 -3.98 -16.12 2.75
N ALA A 267 -4.52 -14.91 2.69
CA ALA A 267 -5.90 -14.63 3.11
C ALA A 267 -6.93 -14.81 1.99
N SER A 268 -6.54 -15.31 0.81
CA SER A 268 -7.46 -15.58 -0.28
C SER A 268 -8.18 -16.93 -0.12
N LEU A 269 -9.50 -16.91 -0.28
CA LEU A 269 -10.37 -18.09 -0.24
C LEU A 269 -10.02 -19.15 -1.30
N TYR A 270 -9.54 -18.72 -2.45
CA TYR A 270 -9.23 -19.59 -3.58
C TYR A 270 -7.74 -19.65 -3.85
N ARG A 271 -6.90 -19.40 -2.83
CA ARG A 271 -5.44 -19.37 -2.97
C ARG A 271 -4.89 -20.61 -3.68
N ASN A 272 -5.38 -21.80 -3.33
CA ASN A 272 -4.96 -23.07 -3.89
C ASN A 272 -5.49 -23.33 -5.32
N ARG A 273 -6.40 -22.49 -5.84
CA ARG A 273 -6.85 -22.55 -7.23
C ARG A 273 -5.88 -21.86 -8.19
N PHE A 274 -5.19 -20.84 -7.69
CA PHE A 274 -4.41 -19.91 -8.51
C PHE A 274 -2.92 -19.90 -8.14
N SER A 275 -2.52 -20.75 -7.19
CA SER A 275 -1.13 -20.98 -6.78
C SER A 275 -0.93 -22.44 -6.39
N ILE A 276 0.28 -22.94 -6.57
CA ILE A 276 0.74 -24.25 -6.10
C ILE A 276 1.03 -24.12 -4.61
N PRO A 277 0.41 -24.93 -3.75
CA PRO A 277 0.71 -24.95 -2.33
C PRO A 277 2.16 -25.31 -2.02
N GLY A 278 2.69 -24.80 -0.91
CA GLY A 278 4.08 -25.04 -0.49
C GLY A 278 4.42 -26.51 -0.26
N GLU A 279 3.42 -27.37 0.01
CA GLU A 279 3.57 -28.81 0.13
C GLU A 279 4.02 -29.49 -1.17
N GLY A 280 3.84 -28.84 -2.33
CA GLY A 280 4.37 -29.29 -3.61
C GLY A 280 5.89 -29.11 -3.75
N VAL A 281 6.53 -28.45 -2.79
CA VAL A 281 7.97 -28.17 -2.79
C VAL A 281 8.74 -29.18 -1.95
N GLN A 282 9.73 -29.82 -2.57
CA GLN A 282 10.68 -30.67 -1.86
C GLN A 282 11.75 -29.85 -1.14
N GLU A 283 12.28 -28.82 -1.81
CA GLU A 283 13.32 -27.94 -1.26
C GLU A 283 13.36 -26.58 -1.98
N TRP A 284 13.35 -25.49 -1.22
CA TRP A 284 13.86 -24.20 -1.70
C TRP A 284 15.37 -24.18 -1.49
N THR A 285 16.12 -24.21 -2.59
CA THR A 285 17.58 -24.38 -2.57
C THR A 285 18.24 -23.16 -1.94
N LYS A 286 18.97 -23.38 -0.85
CA LYS A 286 19.79 -22.35 -0.21
C LYS A 286 21.05 -22.07 -1.03
N SER A 287 21.54 -20.85 -0.97
CA SER A 287 22.90 -20.57 -1.45
C SER A 287 23.92 -21.37 -0.63
N SER A 288 24.76 -22.15 -1.32
CA SER A 288 25.94 -22.81 -0.74
C SER A 288 27.14 -21.88 -0.66
N LEU A 289 27.06 -20.70 -1.28
CA LEU A 289 28.09 -19.68 -1.25
C LEU A 289 28.05 -18.96 0.09
N ARG A 290 29.02 -19.24 0.97
CA ARG A 290 29.37 -18.31 2.04
C ARG A 290 30.10 -17.13 1.38
N GLY A 291 29.44 -15.97 1.36
CA GLY A 291 30.11 -14.74 0.98
C GLY A 291 31.04 -14.28 2.10
N ASP A 292 31.80 -13.23 1.83
CA ASP A 292 32.46 -12.49 2.90
C ASP A 292 31.38 -11.91 3.84
N VAL A 293 31.70 -11.85 5.14
CA VAL A 293 30.87 -11.10 6.09
C VAL A 293 30.91 -9.64 5.68
N GLY A 294 29.73 -9.02 5.58
CA GLY A 294 29.62 -7.60 5.22
C GLY A 294 30.27 -6.69 6.25
N GLU A 295 30.48 -5.43 5.89
CA GLU A 295 30.83 -4.40 6.85
C GLU A 295 29.60 -4.08 7.70
N PHE A 296 29.73 -4.17 9.02
CA PHE A 296 28.73 -3.68 9.96
C PHE A 296 29.10 -2.28 10.43
N ILE A 297 28.14 -1.37 10.34
CA ILE A 297 28.27 0.00 10.83
C ILE A 297 27.26 0.16 11.95
N GLU A 298 27.75 0.44 13.16
CA GLU A 298 26.92 0.61 14.35
C GLU A 298 27.29 1.89 15.09
N ILE A 299 26.29 2.56 15.62
CA ILE A 299 26.43 3.77 16.43
C ILE A 299 25.49 3.63 17.63
N ASP A 300 26.06 3.41 18.81
CA ASP A 300 25.31 3.35 20.05
C ASP A 300 24.87 4.76 20.46
N LEU A 301 23.57 5.05 20.32
CA LEU A 301 23.03 6.38 20.62
C LEU A 301 22.74 6.58 22.11
N ARG A 302 22.98 5.56 22.94
CA ARG A 302 22.87 5.67 24.40
C ARG A 302 24.10 6.33 25.02
N ASP A 303 25.25 6.26 24.34
CA ASP A 303 26.49 6.88 24.79
C ASP A 303 26.34 8.41 24.78
N PRO A 304 26.53 9.12 25.90
CA PRO A 304 26.50 10.58 25.93
C PRO A 304 27.50 11.27 24.98
N GLU A 305 28.58 10.60 24.62
CA GLU A 305 29.62 11.10 23.72
C GLU A 305 29.43 10.65 22.26
N ASN A 306 28.27 10.04 21.93
CA ASN A 306 27.98 9.59 20.58
C ASN A 306 27.98 10.77 19.57
N PRO A 307 28.30 10.52 18.28
CA PRO A 307 28.52 11.58 17.29
C PRO A 307 27.28 12.44 16.98
N SER A 308 26.08 12.05 17.40
CA SER A 308 24.87 12.85 17.20
C SER A 308 24.75 14.03 18.16
N GLY A 309 25.48 14.00 19.29
CA GLY A 309 25.33 14.97 20.38
C GLY A 309 23.98 14.90 21.10
N SER A 310 23.17 13.86 20.86
CA SER A 310 21.89 13.59 21.52
C SER A 310 21.83 12.14 21.99
N VAL A 311 21.27 11.89 23.17
CA VAL A 311 21.13 10.53 23.70
C VAL A 311 19.75 9.99 23.34
N LYS A 312 19.69 8.75 22.85
CA LYS A 312 18.46 7.95 22.74
C LYS A 312 18.59 6.73 23.65
N ASN A 313 17.69 6.59 24.62
CA ASN A 313 17.65 5.46 25.54
C ASN A 313 16.25 5.30 26.14
N ASP A 314 15.26 5.18 25.26
CA ASP A 314 13.82 5.20 25.59
C ASP A 314 13.11 3.87 25.30
N SER A 315 13.71 2.98 24.50
CA SER A 315 13.15 1.63 24.27
C SER A 315 13.78 0.58 25.17
N THR A 316 12.96 -0.31 25.72
CA THR A 316 13.43 -1.48 26.48
C THR A 316 14.19 -2.48 25.61
N MET A 317 14.05 -2.41 24.28
CA MET A 317 14.86 -3.18 23.35
C MET A 317 16.13 -2.41 23.03
N ILE A 318 17.26 -2.95 23.48
CA ILE A 318 18.57 -2.29 23.40
C ILE A 318 18.91 -1.85 21.97
N ASN A 319 18.62 -2.69 20.99
CA ASN A 319 18.96 -2.47 19.59
C ASN A 319 18.17 -1.33 18.95
N TYR A 320 16.99 -0.96 19.47
CA TYR A 320 16.21 0.19 18.99
C TYR A 320 16.76 1.53 19.49
N ASN A 321 17.79 1.48 20.34
CA ASN A 321 18.58 2.63 20.76
C ASN A 321 19.94 2.69 20.05
N ILE A 322 20.18 1.81 19.07
CA ILE A 322 21.41 1.75 18.28
C ILE A 322 21.03 1.98 16.82
N TRP A 323 21.78 2.84 16.14
CA TRP A 323 21.67 2.91 14.68
C TRP A 323 22.66 1.92 14.06
N GLY A 324 22.20 1.01 13.22
CA GLY A 324 23.11 0.10 12.53
C GLY A 324 22.58 -0.55 11.27
N VAL A 325 23.51 -0.85 10.37
CA VAL A 325 23.27 -1.38 9.03
C VAL A 325 24.42 -2.32 8.63
N GLY A 326 24.13 -3.26 7.74
CA GLY A 326 25.15 -4.03 7.03
C GLY A 326 25.30 -3.59 5.58
N ARG A 327 26.52 -3.71 5.04
CA ARG A 327 26.83 -3.40 3.63
C ARG A 327 27.78 -4.42 3.02
N GLY A 328 27.59 -4.75 1.75
CA GLY A 328 28.46 -5.65 1.00
C GLY A 328 28.27 -7.12 1.38
N GLY A 329 29.30 -7.94 1.16
CA GLY A 329 29.25 -9.37 1.48
C GLY A 329 28.11 -10.11 0.78
N ALA A 330 27.49 -11.07 1.45
CA ALA A 330 26.32 -11.79 0.91
C ALA A 330 25.09 -10.89 0.71
N CYS A 331 24.95 -9.79 1.46
CA CYS A 331 23.84 -8.83 1.31
C CYS A 331 23.81 -8.24 -0.11
N ALA A 332 24.99 -8.00 -0.70
CA ALA A 332 25.10 -7.45 -2.05
C ALA A 332 24.64 -8.40 -3.16
N SER A 333 24.45 -9.69 -2.85
CA SER A 333 23.86 -10.63 -3.80
C SER A 333 22.35 -10.42 -4.02
N VAL A 334 21.67 -9.72 -3.09
CA VAL A 334 20.24 -9.40 -3.15
C VAL A 334 20.04 -7.90 -3.39
N TRP A 335 20.73 -7.05 -2.60
CA TRP A 335 20.48 -5.61 -2.55
C TRP A 335 21.53 -4.75 -3.26
N GLY A 336 22.51 -5.37 -3.93
CA GLY A 336 23.68 -4.66 -4.45
C GLY A 336 24.47 -3.96 -3.32
N ASP A 337 25.14 -2.86 -3.62
CA ASP A 337 25.99 -2.16 -2.63
C ASP A 337 25.22 -1.29 -1.61
N ASN A 338 23.89 -1.41 -1.57
CA ASN A 338 23.02 -0.66 -0.66
C ASN A 338 23.20 -1.11 0.80
N GLU A 339 23.10 -0.17 1.73
CA GLU A 339 23.03 -0.44 3.16
C GLU A 339 21.66 -1.02 3.53
N SER A 340 21.61 -2.00 4.42
CA SER A 340 20.36 -2.60 4.89
C SER A 340 20.39 -2.90 6.38
N TYR A 341 19.31 -2.53 7.08
CA TYR A 341 19.08 -2.89 8.48
C TYR A 341 19.03 -4.41 8.67
N TRP A 342 18.35 -5.11 7.76
CA TRP A 342 18.18 -6.57 7.79
C TRP A 342 19.45 -7.36 7.42
N CYS A 343 20.52 -6.66 7.02
CA CYS A 343 21.85 -7.22 6.84
C CYS A 343 22.80 -6.85 7.98
N SER A 344 22.32 -6.20 9.04
CA SER A 344 23.13 -5.87 10.22
C SER A 344 23.19 -7.02 11.22
N ASN A 345 24.15 -6.96 12.13
CA ASN A 345 24.26 -7.83 13.30
C ASN A 345 23.48 -7.32 14.53
N ILE A 346 22.69 -6.25 14.37
CA ILE A 346 21.89 -5.64 15.45
C ILE A 346 20.41 -5.51 15.08
N SER A 347 19.95 -6.11 13.98
CA SER A 347 18.54 -6.09 13.60
C SER A 347 17.69 -6.79 14.66
N ASP A 348 16.62 -6.18 15.15
CA ASP A 348 15.84 -6.73 16.28
C ASP A 348 14.33 -6.56 16.04
N GLY A 349 13.48 -7.18 16.84
CA GLY A 349 12.04 -7.26 16.62
C GLY A 349 11.60 -8.62 16.13
N GLY A 350 10.32 -8.75 15.76
CA GLY A 350 9.75 -10.03 15.38
C GLY A 350 10.60 -10.70 14.30
N TRP A 351 11.15 -11.89 14.60
CA TRP A 351 11.94 -12.75 13.70
C TRP A 351 13.34 -12.28 13.28
N ALA A 352 13.82 -11.17 13.84
CA ALA A 352 15.10 -10.60 13.41
C ALA A 352 16.30 -11.50 13.76
N GLU A 353 16.14 -12.49 14.63
CA GLU A 353 17.16 -13.48 14.97
C GLU A 353 17.68 -14.24 13.75
N VAL A 354 16.82 -14.53 12.76
CA VAL A 354 17.22 -15.20 11.52
C VAL A 354 18.10 -14.27 10.68
N ASP A 355 17.70 -13.00 10.60
CA ASP A 355 18.41 -11.98 9.85
C ASP A 355 19.82 -11.75 10.44
N GLN A 356 19.92 -11.58 11.77
CA GLN A 356 21.20 -11.44 12.47
C GLN A 356 22.10 -12.66 12.28
N GLU A 357 21.56 -13.88 12.47
CA GLU A 357 22.32 -15.14 12.35
C GLU A 357 22.97 -15.25 10.96
N MET A 358 22.25 -14.84 9.91
CA MET A 358 22.74 -14.92 8.55
C MET A 358 23.75 -13.82 8.23
N ALA A 359 23.49 -12.60 8.68
CA ALA A 359 24.41 -11.48 8.50
C ALA A 359 25.81 -11.82 9.04
N VAL A 360 25.91 -12.31 10.28
CA VAL A 360 27.21 -12.64 10.92
C VAL A 360 27.92 -13.85 10.28
N LYS A 361 27.18 -14.69 9.55
CA LYS A 361 27.73 -15.84 8.82
C LYS A 361 28.16 -15.49 7.38
N GLY A 362 27.96 -14.24 6.94
CA GLY A 362 28.20 -13.85 5.55
C GLY A 362 27.24 -14.57 4.61
N MET A 363 25.97 -14.68 5.00
CA MET A 363 24.93 -15.40 4.26
C MET A 363 23.66 -14.55 4.15
N VAL A 364 22.83 -14.86 3.14
CA VAL A 364 21.45 -14.40 3.04
C VAL A 364 20.61 -15.63 2.67
N GLN A 365 19.50 -15.83 3.37
CA GLN A 365 18.53 -16.89 3.14
C GLN A 365 17.41 -16.45 2.21
N ILE A 366 17.78 -15.97 1.02
CA ILE A 366 16.87 -15.92 -0.13
C ILE A 366 17.15 -17.14 -1.01
N PRO A 367 16.13 -17.90 -1.45
CA PRO A 367 16.35 -19.07 -2.30
C PRO A 367 17.10 -18.75 -3.61
N VAL A 368 17.98 -19.66 -4.02
CA VAL A 368 18.68 -19.61 -5.33
C VAL A 368 18.18 -20.67 -6.32
N GLY A 369 17.18 -21.44 -5.90
CA GLY A 369 16.54 -22.47 -6.71
C GLY A 369 15.37 -23.12 -5.98
N LEU A 370 14.71 -24.05 -6.67
CA LEU A 370 13.54 -24.77 -6.20
C LEU A 370 13.60 -26.22 -6.73
N THR A 371 13.37 -27.19 -5.85
CA THR A 371 13.08 -28.58 -6.22
C THR A 371 11.64 -28.90 -5.82
N PHE A 372 10.81 -29.31 -6.77
CA PHE A 372 9.42 -29.71 -6.49
C PHE A 372 9.24 -31.24 -6.52
N TYR A 373 8.14 -31.73 -5.94
CA TYR A 373 7.79 -33.15 -6.00
C TYR A 373 7.18 -33.50 -7.37
N GLU A 374 7.82 -34.41 -8.12
CA GLU A 374 7.35 -34.81 -9.46
C GLU A 374 5.96 -35.47 -9.44
N ASP A 375 5.62 -36.16 -8.36
CA ASP A 375 4.35 -36.86 -8.15
C ASP A 375 3.28 -35.97 -7.51
N TYR A 376 3.61 -34.74 -7.11
CA TYR A 376 2.63 -33.80 -6.55
C TYR A 376 1.62 -33.38 -7.62
N VAL A 377 0.34 -33.52 -7.29
CA VAL A 377 -0.79 -33.12 -8.15
C VAL A 377 -1.39 -31.83 -7.59
N PRO A 378 -1.19 -30.67 -8.26
CA PRO A 378 -1.79 -29.41 -7.84
C PRO A 378 -3.33 -29.50 -7.80
N PRO A 379 -4.01 -28.78 -6.90
CA PRO A 379 -5.46 -28.87 -6.73
C PRO A 379 -6.30 -28.59 -8.00
N THR A 380 -5.75 -27.86 -8.96
CA THR A 380 -6.40 -27.51 -10.24
C THR A 380 -5.97 -28.37 -11.42
N SER A 381 -5.14 -29.38 -11.21
CA SER A 381 -4.57 -30.22 -12.26
C SER A 381 -4.93 -31.68 -12.05
N ASN A 382 -5.16 -32.40 -13.16
CA ASN A 382 -5.23 -33.86 -13.16
C ASN A 382 -3.86 -34.52 -13.44
N LEU A 383 -2.86 -33.71 -13.75
CA LEU A 383 -1.48 -34.13 -13.97
C LEU A 383 -0.63 -33.73 -12.77
N SER A 384 0.31 -34.59 -12.39
CA SER A 384 1.36 -34.20 -11.46
C SER A 384 2.30 -33.17 -12.10
N LEU A 385 3.06 -32.44 -11.29
CA LEU A 385 4.04 -31.46 -11.80
C LEU A 385 5.08 -32.11 -12.71
N GLY A 386 5.56 -33.31 -12.35
CA GLY A 386 6.49 -34.09 -13.17
C GLY A 386 5.87 -34.54 -14.49
N GLN A 387 4.58 -34.88 -14.53
CA GLN A 387 3.87 -35.19 -15.77
C GLN A 387 3.65 -33.94 -16.64
N ARG A 388 3.31 -32.81 -16.01
CA ARG A 388 3.03 -31.55 -16.70
C ARG A 388 4.29 -30.96 -17.35
N TRP A 389 5.42 -30.97 -16.63
CA TRP A 389 6.69 -30.40 -17.09
C TRP A 389 7.71 -31.45 -17.52
N ASN A 390 7.26 -32.65 -17.88
CA ASN A 390 8.15 -33.70 -18.35
C ASN A 390 8.86 -33.26 -19.63
N ASP A 391 10.20 -33.25 -19.61
CA ASP A 391 11.06 -32.86 -20.73
C ASP A 391 10.80 -31.45 -21.30
N ILE A 392 10.19 -30.56 -20.50
CA ILE A 392 10.00 -29.14 -20.83
C ILE A 392 11.17 -28.31 -20.30
N ASP A 393 11.72 -27.44 -21.15
CA ASP A 393 12.64 -26.39 -20.71
C ASP A 393 11.83 -25.18 -20.19
N LEU A 394 11.94 -24.92 -18.89
CA LEU A 394 11.29 -23.80 -18.20
C LEU A 394 12.22 -22.58 -18.09
N THR A 395 13.41 -22.61 -18.69
CA THR A 395 14.37 -21.49 -18.66
C THR A 395 13.73 -20.19 -19.12
N GLY A 396 13.97 -19.09 -18.38
CA GLY A 396 13.31 -17.81 -18.61
C GLY A 396 11.93 -17.66 -17.98
N GLY A 397 11.34 -18.73 -17.45
CA GLY A 397 10.16 -18.68 -16.59
C GLY A 397 10.39 -17.81 -15.35
N ILE A 398 9.31 -17.31 -14.75
CA ILE A 398 9.36 -16.47 -13.55
C ILE A 398 8.52 -17.10 -12.46
N ILE A 399 9.18 -17.47 -11.36
CA ILE A 399 8.54 -17.95 -10.15
C ILE A 399 8.12 -16.74 -9.30
N HIS A 400 6.87 -16.70 -8.88
CA HIS A 400 6.40 -15.80 -7.83
C HIS A 400 6.11 -16.66 -6.60
N ALA A 401 6.77 -16.38 -5.48
CA ALA A 401 6.68 -17.20 -4.28
C ALA A 401 6.44 -16.36 -3.03
N TRP A 402 5.49 -16.78 -2.21
CA TRP A 402 5.25 -16.16 -0.91
C TRP A 402 6.31 -16.62 0.07
N HIS A 403 6.75 -15.68 0.90
CA HIS A 403 7.48 -16.01 2.13
C HIS A 403 6.65 -16.95 3.02
N SER A 404 7.28 -17.71 3.91
CA SER A 404 6.63 -18.74 4.74
C SER A 404 5.43 -18.24 5.55
N GLN A 405 5.44 -17.00 6.01
CA GLN A 405 4.31 -16.39 6.72
C GLN A 405 3.50 -15.43 5.84
N SER A 406 3.83 -15.41 4.54
CA SER A 406 3.14 -14.65 3.51
C SER A 406 3.14 -13.14 3.73
N TRP A 407 4.15 -12.61 4.43
CA TRP A 407 4.35 -11.17 4.65
C TRP A 407 4.85 -10.44 3.40
N ALA A 408 5.54 -11.17 2.53
CA ALA A 408 6.14 -10.66 1.30
C ALA A 408 6.08 -11.73 0.19
N THR A 409 6.25 -11.26 -1.04
CA THR A 409 6.45 -12.10 -2.23
C THR A 409 7.83 -11.85 -2.80
N HIS A 410 8.46 -12.91 -3.33
CA HIS A 410 9.72 -12.82 -4.04
C HIS A 410 9.54 -13.37 -5.45
N MET A 411 10.16 -12.71 -6.42
CA MET A 411 10.11 -13.10 -7.82
C MET A 411 11.47 -13.57 -8.29
N PHE A 412 11.51 -14.73 -8.95
CA PHE A 412 12.74 -15.38 -9.40
C PHE A 412 12.67 -15.77 -10.87
N ARG A 413 13.61 -15.26 -11.67
CA ARG A 413 13.77 -15.71 -13.05
C ARG A 413 14.55 -17.01 -13.08
N LEU A 414 14.10 -17.97 -13.88
CA LEU A 414 14.78 -19.25 -14.05
C LEU A 414 16.00 -19.10 -14.99
N SER A 415 17.17 -19.48 -14.50
CA SER A 415 18.41 -19.55 -15.27
C SER A 415 18.60 -20.90 -15.96
N SER A 416 18.08 -21.96 -15.36
CA SER A 416 17.98 -23.29 -15.97
C SER A 416 16.92 -24.14 -15.28
N SER A 417 16.44 -25.17 -15.99
CA SER A 417 15.57 -26.21 -15.45
C SER A 417 16.08 -27.59 -15.84
N ASN A 418 16.05 -28.53 -14.91
CA ASN A 418 16.35 -29.95 -15.16
C ASN A 418 15.37 -30.82 -14.37
N LYS A 419 14.38 -31.38 -15.07
CA LYS A 419 13.26 -32.11 -14.48
C LYS A 419 12.59 -31.28 -13.39
N ASN A 420 12.68 -31.72 -12.13
CA ASN A 420 12.07 -31.06 -10.99
C ASN A 420 12.97 -30.03 -10.29
N ASN A 421 14.22 -29.87 -10.74
CA ASN A 421 15.16 -28.93 -10.15
C ASN A 421 15.28 -27.67 -11.02
N LEU A 422 14.98 -26.52 -10.42
CA LEU A 422 14.96 -25.20 -11.04
C LEU A 422 16.02 -24.32 -10.39
N SER A 423 16.84 -23.65 -11.20
CA SER A 423 17.86 -22.70 -10.73
C SER A 423 17.45 -21.28 -11.06
N PHE A 424 17.72 -20.32 -10.15
CA PHE A 424 17.34 -18.93 -10.32
C PHE A 424 18.50 -18.08 -10.88
N THR A 425 18.20 -16.93 -11.50
CA THR A 425 19.21 -15.95 -11.89
C THR A 425 19.76 -15.24 -10.64
N LYS A 426 21.03 -14.85 -10.69
CA LYS A 426 21.62 -14.01 -9.65
C LYS A 426 20.91 -12.65 -9.61
N GLY A 427 20.65 -12.10 -8.43
CA GLY A 427 19.95 -10.81 -8.26
C GLY A 427 18.43 -10.91 -8.30
N SER A 428 17.86 -12.08 -8.59
CA SER A 428 16.44 -12.38 -8.36
C SER A 428 16.12 -12.42 -6.86
N GLY A 429 14.84 -12.20 -6.51
CA GLY A 429 14.37 -12.28 -5.13
C GLY A 429 14.70 -11.06 -4.27
N GLY A 430 15.04 -9.91 -4.88
CA GLY A 430 15.23 -8.64 -4.17
C GLY A 430 13.92 -7.97 -3.72
N GLN A 431 12.84 -8.70 -3.47
CA GLN A 431 11.58 -8.14 -2.97
C GLN A 431 11.30 -8.76 -1.61
N GLY A 432 10.82 -8.00 -0.63
CA GLY A 432 10.86 -8.42 0.78
C GLY A 432 12.16 -8.04 1.47
N GLY A 433 12.11 -7.29 2.57
CA GLY A 433 13.31 -6.84 3.28
C GLY A 433 14.08 -7.93 4.03
N ARG A 434 13.53 -9.15 4.15
CA ARG A 434 13.89 -10.13 5.19
C ARG A 434 14.22 -11.52 4.66
N ASN A 435 14.95 -12.29 5.46
CA ASN A 435 15.33 -13.67 5.16
C ASN A 435 14.14 -14.65 5.22
N TRP A 436 14.23 -15.75 4.47
CA TRP A 436 13.32 -16.90 4.60
C TRP A 436 13.74 -17.80 5.77
N CYS A 437 12.74 -18.31 6.50
CA CYS A 437 12.99 -19.18 7.65
C CYS A 437 13.35 -20.62 7.28
N ARG A 438 13.96 -21.32 8.24
CA ARG A 438 14.19 -22.77 8.19
C ARG A 438 13.25 -23.53 9.10
N CYS A 439 13.05 -24.80 8.79
CA CYS A 439 12.28 -25.73 9.62
C CYS A 439 12.79 -25.84 11.07
N ASP A 440 14.10 -25.79 11.30
CA ASP A 440 14.71 -25.90 12.64
C ASP A 440 14.64 -24.60 13.45
N GLN A 441 14.32 -23.47 12.81
CA GLN A 441 14.15 -22.17 13.45
C GLN A 441 12.67 -21.85 13.68
N CYS A 442 11.82 -22.15 12.69
CA CYS A 442 10.46 -21.61 12.58
C CYS A 442 9.45 -22.73 12.28
N GLY A 443 9.63 -23.92 12.87
CA GLY A 443 8.82 -25.11 12.59
C GLY A 443 7.31 -24.95 12.81
N TYR A 444 6.87 -23.93 13.55
CA TYR A 444 5.45 -23.59 13.68
C TYR A 444 4.85 -22.97 12.40
N ALA A 445 5.67 -22.38 11.53
CA ALA A 445 5.24 -21.86 10.23
C ALA A 445 5.06 -22.97 9.18
N ALA A 446 5.44 -24.22 9.49
CA ALA A 446 5.24 -25.37 8.62
C ALA A 446 5.15 -26.68 9.41
N SER A 447 3.92 -27.16 9.62
CA SER A 447 3.62 -28.40 10.36
C SER A 447 4.26 -29.67 9.78
N TRP A 448 4.77 -29.62 8.55
CA TRP A 448 5.49 -30.72 7.88
C TRP A 448 7.00 -30.76 8.20
N CYS A 449 7.53 -29.76 8.89
CA CYS A 449 8.92 -29.74 9.33
C CYS A 449 9.23 -30.91 10.27
N LYS A 450 10.39 -31.55 10.07
CA LYS A 450 10.85 -32.68 10.90
C LYS A 450 11.91 -32.22 11.89
N GLU A 451 12.16 -33.02 12.92
CA GLU A 451 13.26 -32.81 13.85
C GLU A 451 14.61 -32.76 13.09
N ASN A 452 15.44 -31.74 13.36
CA ASN A 452 16.70 -31.44 12.65
C ASN A 452 16.57 -31.14 11.15
N ASP A 453 15.36 -30.83 10.66
CA ASP A 453 15.16 -30.37 9.29
C ASP A 453 15.59 -28.90 9.16
N THR A 454 16.54 -28.61 8.29
CA THR A 454 17.02 -27.23 8.07
C THR A 454 16.46 -26.61 6.81
N ARG A 455 15.61 -27.30 6.02
CA ARG A 455 15.11 -26.76 4.74
C ARG A 455 14.42 -25.41 4.93
N LEU A 456 14.53 -24.55 3.92
CA LEU A 456 13.79 -23.28 3.90
C LEU A 456 12.29 -23.57 3.78
N ILE A 457 11.50 -22.85 4.57
CA ILE A 457 10.05 -22.88 4.51
C ILE A 457 9.61 -21.84 3.49
N GLY A 458 8.78 -22.24 2.53
CA GLY A 458 8.14 -21.33 1.58
C GLY A 458 6.63 -21.41 1.64
N GLY A 459 5.97 -20.35 1.20
CA GLY A 459 4.53 -20.32 1.00
C GLY A 459 4.12 -20.91 -0.35
N SER A 460 2.88 -20.60 -0.75
CA SER A 460 2.41 -20.90 -2.10
C SER A 460 3.27 -20.21 -3.16
N TRP A 461 3.25 -20.72 -4.38
CA TRP A 461 4.01 -20.16 -5.50
C TRP A 461 3.30 -20.41 -6.84
N TYR A 462 3.71 -19.72 -7.89
CA TYR A 462 3.31 -20.02 -9.26
C TYR A 462 4.44 -19.68 -10.23
N ILE A 463 4.34 -20.19 -11.46
CA ILE A 463 5.27 -19.88 -12.54
C ILE A 463 4.53 -19.16 -13.68
N GLU A 464 5.12 -18.12 -14.25
CA GLU A 464 4.67 -17.47 -15.48
C GLU A 464 5.78 -17.45 -16.52
N ASN A 465 5.46 -16.98 -17.73
CA ASN A 465 6.38 -16.90 -18.87
C ASN A 465 6.83 -18.28 -19.38
N VAL A 466 5.88 -19.21 -19.51
CA VAL A 466 6.13 -20.56 -20.04
C VAL A 466 5.19 -20.79 -21.22
N ILE A 467 5.73 -21.01 -22.43
CA ILE A 467 4.92 -21.15 -23.65
C ILE A 467 3.97 -22.35 -23.58
N GLN A 468 4.36 -23.43 -22.92
CA GLN A 468 3.51 -24.62 -22.77
C GLN A 468 2.32 -24.40 -21.83
N GLU A 469 2.38 -23.37 -20.99
CA GLU A 469 1.25 -22.94 -20.15
C GLU A 469 0.40 -21.85 -20.84
N LEU A 470 0.59 -21.61 -22.15
CA LEU A 470 -0.30 -20.77 -22.97
C LEU A 470 -1.60 -21.53 -23.30
N ASP A 471 -2.38 -21.82 -22.26
CA ASP A 471 -3.51 -22.77 -22.35
C ASP A 471 -4.85 -22.17 -21.89
N SER A 472 -4.86 -20.96 -21.35
CA SER A 472 -6.05 -20.24 -20.90
C SER A 472 -6.45 -19.06 -21.81
N PRO A 473 -7.74 -18.72 -21.91
CA PRO A 473 -8.20 -17.59 -22.71
C PRO A 473 -7.50 -16.27 -22.36
N HIS A 474 -7.10 -15.51 -23.39
CA HIS A 474 -6.39 -14.22 -23.26
C HIS A 474 -4.99 -14.29 -22.66
N GLU A 475 -4.41 -15.48 -22.54
CA GLU A 475 -2.99 -15.60 -22.22
C GLU A 475 -2.11 -15.27 -23.41
N TRP A 476 -0.89 -14.81 -23.13
CA TRP A 476 0.11 -14.52 -24.14
C TRP A 476 1.51 -14.97 -23.71
N PHE A 477 2.37 -15.19 -24.70
CA PHE A 477 3.79 -15.47 -24.54
C PHE A 477 4.59 -14.75 -25.63
N PHE A 478 5.74 -14.16 -25.31
CA PHE A 478 6.61 -13.54 -26.29
C PHE A 478 7.94 -14.28 -26.38
N ASP A 479 8.22 -14.88 -27.53
CA ASP A 479 9.51 -15.48 -27.81
C ASP A 479 10.48 -14.39 -28.26
N LYS A 480 11.40 -14.01 -27.37
CA LYS A 480 12.41 -12.98 -27.62
C LYS A 480 13.40 -13.37 -28.71
N VAL A 481 13.69 -14.67 -28.88
CA VAL A 481 14.67 -15.15 -29.87
C VAL A 481 14.03 -15.17 -31.25
N ALA A 482 12.81 -15.73 -31.35
CA ALA A 482 12.06 -15.76 -32.60
C ALA A 482 11.43 -14.39 -32.97
N GLN A 483 11.35 -13.46 -32.00
CA GLN A 483 10.64 -12.18 -32.12
C GLN A 483 9.16 -12.39 -32.48
N THR A 484 8.53 -13.37 -31.82
CA THR A 484 7.16 -13.81 -32.12
C THR A 484 6.27 -13.66 -30.91
N LEU A 485 5.15 -12.96 -31.07
CA LEU A 485 4.09 -12.86 -30.06
C LEU A 485 3.06 -13.98 -30.27
N TYR A 486 2.86 -14.80 -29.25
CA TYR A 486 1.81 -15.81 -29.18
C TYR A 486 0.67 -15.31 -28.30
N LEU A 487 -0.57 -15.47 -28.76
CA LEU A 487 -1.77 -15.04 -28.05
C LEU A 487 -2.86 -16.09 -28.18
N LYS A 488 -3.39 -16.55 -27.05
CA LYS A 488 -4.55 -17.43 -27.02
C LYS A 488 -5.84 -16.62 -27.13
N ARG A 489 -6.71 -17.06 -28.05
CA ARG A 489 -8.02 -16.45 -28.26
C ARG A 489 -8.88 -16.53 -26.99
N GLY A 490 -9.71 -15.50 -26.78
CA GLY A 490 -10.72 -15.48 -25.72
C GLY A 490 -11.83 -16.52 -25.88
N ASN A 491 -12.68 -16.68 -24.86
CA ASN A 491 -13.84 -17.59 -24.84
C ASN A 491 -15.03 -17.11 -25.71
N GLU A 492 -14.77 -16.52 -26.89
CA GLU A 492 -15.79 -16.15 -27.86
C GLU A 492 -16.45 -17.42 -28.43
N SER A 493 -17.41 -17.97 -27.70
CA SER A 493 -18.14 -19.18 -28.07
C SER A 493 -18.76 -18.99 -29.46
N ARG A 494 -18.31 -19.80 -30.45
CA ARG A 494 -18.94 -20.14 -31.76
C ARG A 494 -18.15 -19.84 -33.03
N ILE A 495 -16.86 -19.52 -32.99
CA ILE A 495 -16.07 -19.32 -34.22
C ILE A 495 -15.05 -20.45 -34.38
N SER A 496 -14.97 -21.05 -35.57
CA SER A 496 -13.98 -22.09 -35.90
C SER A 496 -12.55 -21.58 -35.67
N PRO A 497 -11.61 -22.41 -35.17
CA PRO A 497 -10.19 -22.07 -35.03
C PRO A 497 -9.54 -21.59 -36.34
N GLU A 498 -10.15 -21.89 -37.49
CA GLU A 498 -9.67 -21.51 -38.82
C GLU A 498 -9.96 -20.04 -39.20
N VAL A 499 -10.81 -19.34 -38.44
CA VAL A 499 -11.16 -17.94 -38.73
C VAL A 499 -10.17 -17.01 -38.01
N PRO A 500 -9.45 -16.13 -38.73
CA PRO A 500 -8.55 -15.17 -38.12
C PRO A 500 -9.24 -14.34 -37.03
N PRO A 501 -8.66 -14.25 -35.82
CA PRO A 501 -9.21 -13.46 -34.74
C PRO A 501 -9.11 -11.99 -35.11
N ASN A 502 -10.18 -11.25 -34.86
CA ASN A 502 -10.13 -9.79 -34.85
C ASN A 502 -9.66 -9.33 -33.48
N PHE A 503 -8.37 -9.51 -33.19
CA PHE A 503 -7.80 -9.00 -31.94
C PHE A 503 -7.92 -7.48 -31.90
N PRO A 504 -8.24 -6.89 -30.73
CA PRO A 504 -8.13 -5.44 -30.57
C PRO A 504 -6.68 -5.01 -30.82
N GLN A 505 -6.46 -3.73 -31.13
CA GLN A 505 -5.10 -3.19 -31.15
C GLN A 505 -4.42 -3.48 -29.82
N LEU A 506 -3.24 -4.09 -29.86
CA LEU A 506 -2.47 -4.43 -28.67
C LEU A 506 -1.40 -3.38 -28.42
N ILE A 507 -1.06 -3.16 -27.16
CA ILE A 507 -0.02 -2.25 -26.69
C ILE A 507 0.95 -3.05 -25.82
N ALA A 508 2.22 -3.07 -26.19
CA ALA A 508 3.28 -3.64 -25.35
C ALA A 508 3.75 -2.58 -24.34
N GLY A 509 3.76 -2.89 -23.04
CA GLY A 509 4.38 -2.03 -22.04
C GLY A 509 5.88 -1.94 -22.27
N SER A 510 6.45 -0.73 -22.27
CA SER A 510 7.88 -0.52 -22.59
C SER A 510 8.59 0.32 -21.53
N LEU A 511 8.05 1.49 -21.20
CA LEU A 511 8.60 2.36 -20.15
C LEU A 511 7.98 2.04 -18.80
N ASP A 512 8.79 1.92 -17.76
CA ASP A 512 8.32 1.88 -16.37
C ASP A 512 8.04 3.30 -15.83
N THR A 513 8.72 4.31 -16.38
CA THR A 513 8.70 5.72 -15.96
C THR A 513 8.34 6.62 -17.13
N ILE A 514 7.23 7.35 -17.02
CA ILE A 514 6.72 8.27 -18.03
C ILE A 514 7.27 9.69 -17.84
N LEU A 515 7.27 10.17 -16.61
CA LEU A 515 7.69 11.54 -16.28
C LEU A 515 8.55 11.55 -15.01
N THR A 516 9.71 12.20 -15.09
CA THR A 516 10.57 12.49 -13.93
C THR A 516 10.70 13.99 -13.77
N ILE A 517 10.32 14.50 -12.60
CA ILE A 517 10.57 15.87 -12.17
C ILE A 517 11.84 15.83 -11.33
N GLU A 518 12.93 16.37 -11.87
CA GLU A 518 14.27 16.25 -11.30
C GLU A 518 14.93 17.60 -11.06
N GLY A 519 15.08 17.97 -9.79
CA GLY A 519 15.89 19.06 -9.28
C GLY A 519 16.75 18.59 -8.10
N THR A 520 17.17 19.54 -7.27
CA THR A 520 17.87 19.26 -6.01
C THR A 520 17.31 20.12 -4.89
N GLN A 521 17.65 19.83 -3.62
CA GLN A 521 17.29 20.71 -2.50
C GLN A 521 17.75 22.16 -2.72
N GLY A 522 18.91 22.38 -3.32
CA GLY A 522 19.44 23.73 -3.57
C GLY A 522 18.91 24.41 -4.84
N ASN A 523 18.30 23.65 -5.76
CA ASN A 523 17.73 24.16 -7.00
C ASN A 523 16.54 23.26 -7.42
N PRO A 524 15.39 23.39 -6.74
CA PRO A 524 14.25 22.51 -6.97
C PRO A 524 13.48 22.88 -8.24
N VAL A 525 12.72 21.94 -8.78
CA VAL A 525 11.62 22.25 -9.69
C VAL A 525 10.44 22.76 -8.88
N VAL A 526 10.02 24.00 -9.15
CA VAL A 526 8.98 24.67 -8.35
C VAL A 526 7.67 24.74 -9.14
N ASN A 527 6.56 24.44 -8.48
CA ASN A 527 5.20 24.69 -8.99
C ASN A 527 4.94 23.99 -10.34
N PHE A 528 5.26 22.70 -10.41
CA PHE A 528 4.90 21.83 -11.54
C PHE A 528 3.58 21.10 -11.24
N SER A 529 2.66 21.01 -12.20
CA SER A 529 1.40 20.28 -12.02
C SER A 529 0.97 19.44 -13.22
N LEU A 530 0.48 18.22 -12.96
CA LEU A 530 -0.33 17.41 -13.87
C LEU A 530 -1.80 17.51 -13.48
N VAL A 531 -2.68 17.84 -14.43
CA VAL A 531 -4.10 18.06 -14.12
C VAL A 531 -5.01 17.35 -15.13
N GLY A 532 -5.85 16.43 -14.65
CA GLY A 532 -6.91 15.80 -15.45
C GLY A 532 -6.43 14.85 -16.56
N ILE A 533 -5.20 14.33 -16.45
CA ILE A 533 -4.57 13.45 -17.45
C ILE A 533 -4.61 11.98 -16.99
N GLY A 534 -4.80 11.07 -17.94
CA GLY A 534 -4.65 9.64 -17.71
C GLY A 534 -3.22 9.15 -17.96
N ILE A 535 -2.74 8.19 -17.16
CA ILE A 535 -1.43 7.55 -17.23
C ILE A 535 -1.67 6.03 -17.32
N ARG A 536 -1.04 5.35 -18.29
CA ARG A 536 -1.31 3.93 -18.59
C ARG A 536 -0.16 3.20 -19.28
N ASP A 537 -0.28 1.87 -19.33
CA ASP A 537 0.52 0.93 -20.13
C ASP A 537 2.04 0.96 -19.82
N THR A 538 2.42 1.12 -18.55
CA THR A 538 3.85 1.05 -18.17
C THR A 538 4.31 -0.40 -18.01
N SER A 539 5.62 -0.65 -18.17
CA SER A 539 6.24 -1.97 -17.93
C SER A 539 6.34 -2.29 -16.44
N PRO A 540 6.29 -3.58 -16.05
CA PRO A 540 6.51 -4.01 -14.67
C PRO A 540 7.94 -3.76 -14.20
N THR A 541 8.07 -3.61 -12.88
CA THR A 541 9.35 -3.32 -12.20
C THR A 541 9.81 -4.43 -11.25
N TYR A 542 9.00 -5.48 -11.06
CA TYR A 542 9.26 -6.59 -10.15
C TYR A 542 10.47 -7.47 -10.54
N MET A 543 10.98 -7.36 -11.78
CA MET A 543 12.19 -8.09 -12.22
C MET A 543 13.43 -7.20 -12.40
N ARG A 544 13.40 -5.95 -11.91
CA ARG A 544 14.55 -5.02 -11.98
C ARG A 544 15.62 -5.42 -10.95
N GLU A 545 16.54 -6.29 -11.36
CA GLU A 545 17.61 -6.82 -10.51
C GLU A 545 18.47 -5.67 -9.91
N PHE A 546 18.77 -5.75 -8.61
CA PHE A 546 19.59 -4.78 -7.86
C PHE A 546 19.05 -3.34 -7.73
N GLU A 547 17.83 -3.05 -8.19
CA GLU A 547 17.19 -1.74 -8.00
C GLU A 547 16.33 -1.65 -6.73
N TRP A 548 16.11 -2.79 -6.06
CA TRP A 548 15.35 -2.87 -4.83
C TRP A 548 16.26 -2.76 -3.61
N ALA A 549 15.74 -2.26 -2.49
CA ALA A 549 16.38 -2.32 -1.17
C ALA A 549 15.38 -2.02 -0.05
N ALA A 550 15.70 -2.49 1.17
CA ALA A 550 14.99 -2.08 2.38
C ALA A 550 15.38 -0.63 2.73
N PRO A 551 14.43 0.33 2.75
CA PRO A 551 14.77 1.74 2.92
C PRO A 551 15.18 2.09 4.35
N SER A 552 14.70 1.32 5.33
CA SER A 552 14.84 1.53 6.77
C SER A 552 14.62 0.19 7.51
N GLY A 553 14.37 0.24 8.83
CA GLY A 553 14.12 -0.95 9.65
C GLY A 553 12.72 -1.57 9.51
N GLY A 554 11.87 -1.10 8.59
CA GLY A 554 10.60 -1.76 8.25
C GLY A 554 10.79 -2.94 7.30
N ASP A 555 9.82 -3.84 7.24
CA ASP A 555 9.94 -5.14 6.55
C ASP A 555 9.87 -5.03 5.02
N TRP A 556 9.56 -3.85 4.49
CA TRP A 556 9.34 -3.64 3.07
C TRP A 556 10.64 -3.36 2.34
N ALA A 557 10.84 -4.05 1.22
CA ALA A 557 11.77 -3.59 0.20
C ALA A 557 11.03 -2.79 -0.85
N MET A 558 11.67 -1.77 -1.40
CA MET A 558 11.09 -0.91 -2.41
C MET A 558 12.09 -0.66 -3.52
N ARG A 559 11.61 -0.32 -4.71
CA ARG A 559 12.40 0.30 -5.77
C ARG A 559 12.19 1.81 -5.73
N LYS A 560 13.25 2.60 -5.94
CA LYS A 560 13.10 4.06 -6.13
C LYS A 560 12.57 4.35 -7.53
N GLY A 561 11.32 4.82 -7.62
CA GLY A 561 10.72 5.29 -8.87
C GLY A 561 9.30 4.78 -9.10
N GLY A 562 8.58 5.49 -9.97
CA GLY A 562 7.23 5.14 -10.44
C GLY A 562 6.92 5.81 -11.78
N ALA A 563 5.74 5.56 -12.33
CA ALA A 563 5.31 6.14 -13.61
C ALA A 563 5.48 7.66 -13.65
N ILE A 564 5.20 8.33 -12.53
CA ILE A 564 5.56 9.73 -12.28
C ILE A 564 6.45 9.81 -11.04
N THR A 565 7.66 10.35 -11.21
CA THR A 565 8.63 10.48 -10.10
C THR A 565 8.94 11.95 -9.83
N PHE A 566 8.83 12.37 -8.58
CA PHE A 566 9.28 13.69 -8.09
C PHE A 566 10.56 13.52 -7.28
N LYS A 567 11.61 14.24 -7.66
CA LYS A 567 12.92 14.26 -7.01
C LYS A 567 13.47 15.68 -7.05
N GLY A 568 13.63 16.32 -5.91
CA GLY A 568 14.05 17.73 -5.85
C GLY A 568 12.97 18.70 -6.36
N ALA A 569 11.75 18.60 -5.83
CA ALA A 569 10.61 19.41 -6.27
C ALA A 569 9.84 20.06 -5.12
N GLU A 570 9.27 21.25 -5.35
CA GLU A 570 8.51 22.01 -4.36
C GLU A 570 7.20 22.54 -4.93
N GLY A 571 6.09 22.23 -4.25
CA GLY A 571 4.76 22.69 -4.64
C GLY A 571 4.22 22.05 -5.94
N GLY A 572 2.91 22.18 -6.13
CA GLY A 572 2.21 21.53 -7.24
C GLY A 572 2.00 20.03 -7.00
N GLY A 573 1.97 19.24 -8.07
CA GLY A 573 1.77 17.79 -7.99
C GLY A 573 0.78 17.23 -9.03
N VAL A 574 -0.05 16.29 -8.62
CA VAL A 574 -0.97 15.52 -9.47
C VAL A 574 -2.41 15.75 -9.02
N PHE A 575 -3.27 16.23 -9.92
CA PHE A 575 -4.62 16.68 -9.60
C PHE A 575 -5.66 16.09 -10.54
N GLY A 576 -6.61 15.31 -10.01
CA GLY A 576 -7.70 14.76 -10.82
C GLY A 576 -7.24 13.82 -11.95
N CYS A 577 -6.05 13.24 -11.82
CA CYS A 577 -5.48 12.34 -12.82
C CYS A 577 -5.98 10.91 -12.63
N LYS A 578 -5.72 10.05 -13.62
CA LYS A 578 -6.00 8.61 -13.53
C LYS A 578 -4.74 7.81 -13.80
N PHE A 579 -4.49 6.80 -12.99
CA PHE A 579 -3.44 5.80 -13.19
C PHE A 579 -4.13 4.47 -13.36
N VAL A 580 -4.08 3.92 -14.59
CA VAL A 580 -4.79 2.69 -14.93
C VAL A 580 -3.84 1.75 -15.63
N ARG A 581 -3.65 0.55 -15.06
CA ARG A 581 -2.74 -0.47 -15.61
C ARG A 581 -1.31 0.06 -15.76
N VAL A 582 -0.81 0.53 -14.62
CA VAL A 582 0.57 0.92 -14.40
C VAL A 582 1.23 -0.20 -13.63
N ASP A 583 2.24 -0.85 -14.18
CA ASP A 583 2.73 -2.13 -13.65
C ASP A 583 3.85 -2.01 -12.60
N GLY A 584 4.25 -0.77 -12.26
CA GLY A 584 5.12 -0.44 -11.12
C GLY A 584 4.42 0.49 -10.12
N ASN A 585 5.17 1.29 -9.36
CA ASN A 585 4.57 2.38 -8.56
C ASN A 585 3.94 3.43 -9.48
N ALA A 586 2.79 4.00 -9.11
CA ALA A 586 2.16 5.05 -9.91
C ALA A 586 2.79 6.43 -9.71
N VAL A 587 2.88 6.90 -8.46
CA VAL A 587 3.60 8.15 -8.11
C VAL A 587 4.68 7.85 -7.07
N PHE A 588 5.89 8.37 -7.28
CA PHE A 588 6.99 8.20 -6.34
C PHE A 588 7.57 9.55 -5.91
N LEU A 589 7.72 9.76 -4.61
CA LEU A 589 8.39 10.93 -4.02
C LEU A 589 9.77 10.52 -3.50
N GLN A 590 10.80 10.90 -4.24
CA GLN A 590 12.17 10.50 -3.99
C GLN A 590 12.99 11.65 -3.41
N ASP A 591 13.81 11.35 -2.40
CA ASP A 591 14.76 12.28 -1.79
C ASP A 591 14.07 13.61 -1.40
N TYR A 592 14.62 14.77 -1.76
CA TYR A 592 14.01 16.05 -1.41
C TYR A 592 12.71 16.33 -2.16
N THR A 593 11.58 16.42 -1.44
CA THR A 593 10.36 17.06 -1.96
C THR A 593 9.64 17.88 -0.89
N ARG A 594 8.98 18.97 -1.27
CA ARG A 594 8.17 19.80 -0.35
C ARG A 594 6.79 20.03 -0.90
N ASP A 595 5.79 19.83 -0.04
CA ASP A 595 4.42 20.25 -0.30
C ASP A 595 3.90 19.79 -1.67
N ILE A 596 4.17 18.52 -2.02
CA ILE A 596 3.68 17.89 -3.25
C ILE A 596 2.29 17.31 -2.98
N TRP A 597 1.34 17.68 -3.84
CA TRP A 597 -0.07 17.30 -3.73
C TRP A 597 -0.38 16.15 -4.67
N ILE A 598 -0.97 15.09 -4.14
CA ILE A 598 -1.62 14.04 -4.89
C ILE A 598 -3.08 14.10 -4.48
N TYR A 599 -3.89 14.72 -5.33
CA TYR A 599 -5.23 15.16 -4.96
C TYR A 599 -6.27 14.66 -5.96
N GLY A 600 -7.37 14.11 -5.46
CA GLY A 600 -8.55 13.83 -6.26
C GLY A 600 -8.34 12.84 -7.40
N SER A 601 -7.27 12.05 -7.37
CA SER A 601 -6.85 11.17 -8.46
C SER A 601 -7.34 9.73 -8.26
N ASP A 602 -7.39 8.97 -9.35
CA ASP A 602 -7.83 7.57 -9.40
C ASP A 602 -6.63 6.65 -9.64
N PHE A 603 -6.52 5.57 -8.87
CA PHE A 603 -5.50 4.54 -9.01
C PHE A 603 -6.17 3.18 -9.10
N GLU A 604 -6.03 2.52 -10.24
CA GLU A 604 -6.73 1.29 -10.58
C GLU A 604 -5.79 0.32 -11.33
N TRP A 605 -5.77 -0.95 -10.92
CA TRP A 605 -4.93 -1.99 -11.52
C TRP A 605 -3.42 -1.65 -11.50
N VAL A 606 -2.90 -1.20 -10.35
CA VAL A 606 -1.49 -0.80 -10.19
C VAL A 606 -0.64 -1.99 -9.73
N GLY A 607 0.53 -2.19 -10.35
CA GLY A 607 1.41 -3.33 -10.09
C GLY A 607 2.07 -3.31 -8.71
N GLU A 608 2.45 -2.13 -8.23
CA GLU A 608 3.05 -1.90 -6.90
C GLU A 608 2.21 -0.90 -6.10
N SER A 609 2.79 0.12 -5.46
CA SER A 609 2.05 1.11 -4.66
C SER A 609 1.42 2.22 -5.52
N ALA A 610 0.29 2.75 -5.08
CA ALA A 610 -0.30 3.93 -5.71
C ALA A 610 0.59 5.16 -5.52
N VAL A 611 1.01 5.41 -4.27
CA VAL A 611 2.00 6.43 -3.94
C VAL A 611 3.03 5.86 -2.97
N ALA A 612 4.31 6.09 -3.25
CA ALA A 612 5.42 5.67 -2.42
C ALA A 612 6.40 6.83 -2.16
N THR A 613 7.05 6.84 -0.99
CA THR A 613 8.10 7.80 -0.65
C THR A 613 9.38 7.11 -0.22
N TRP A 614 10.52 7.68 -0.57
CA TRP A 614 11.81 7.26 -0.02
C TRP A 614 12.81 8.43 0.01
N GLY A 615 13.02 8.99 1.20
CA GLY A 615 14.02 10.02 1.47
C GLY A 615 15.44 9.53 1.73
N SER A 616 16.41 10.43 1.68
CA SER A 616 17.82 10.12 1.94
C SER A 616 18.29 10.67 3.29
N THR A 617 19.15 9.95 3.99
CA THR A 617 19.76 10.36 5.29
C THR A 617 21.26 10.14 5.25
N ILE A 618 22.02 10.84 6.10
CA ILE A 618 23.43 10.52 6.35
C ILE A 618 23.46 9.66 7.61
N LYS A 619 23.50 8.34 7.44
CA LYS A 619 23.30 7.39 8.55
C LYS A 619 21.98 7.68 9.29
N TYR A 620 22.03 7.85 10.62
CA TYR A 620 20.88 8.27 11.45
C TYR A 620 20.47 9.73 11.24
N ASP A 621 21.34 10.58 10.67
CA ASP A 621 21.13 12.01 10.61
C ASP A 621 20.23 12.40 9.42
N SER A 622 19.03 12.88 9.75
CA SER A 622 18.06 13.41 8.77
C SER A 622 18.00 14.95 8.74
N THR A 623 18.83 15.63 9.53
CA THR A 623 18.76 17.09 9.72
C THR A 623 19.10 17.88 8.46
N GLY A 624 19.80 17.27 7.49
CA GLY A 624 20.07 17.84 6.16
C GLY A 624 18.81 18.14 5.34
N GLY A 625 17.70 17.44 5.59
CA GLY A 625 16.41 17.76 4.96
C GLY A 625 16.13 17.09 3.61
N GLU A 626 16.95 16.16 3.15
CA GLU A 626 16.82 15.41 1.87
C GLU A 626 15.68 14.37 1.85
N GLN A 627 14.66 14.53 2.70
CA GLN A 627 13.52 13.63 2.80
C GLN A 627 12.25 14.30 2.31
N PRO A 628 11.25 13.58 1.76
CA PRO A 628 9.93 14.14 1.45
C PRO A 628 9.27 14.70 2.71
N ARG A 629 8.74 15.93 2.63
CA ARG A 629 8.03 16.58 3.75
C ARG A 629 6.80 17.35 3.27
N GLY A 630 5.73 17.33 4.05
CA GLY A 630 4.52 18.14 3.79
C GLY A 630 3.66 17.63 2.64
N SER A 631 3.89 16.41 2.16
CA SER A 631 3.11 15.82 1.07
C SER A 631 1.63 15.71 1.43
N VAL A 632 0.75 16.06 0.49
CA VAL A 632 -0.70 16.03 0.68
C VAL A 632 -1.30 14.94 -0.20
N PHE A 633 -1.87 13.90 0.42
CA PHE A 633 -2.59 12.82 -0.23
C PHE A 633 -4.08 12.89 0.12
N ASP A 634 -4.86 13.61 -0.68
CA ASP A 634 -6.26 13.96 -0.34
C ASP A 634 -7.30 13.60 -1.41
N ARG A 635 -8.46 13.09 -0.97
CA ARG A 635 -9.63 12.80 -1.82
C ARG A 635 -9.36 11.86 -3.01
N ASN A 636 -8.36 11.02 -2.90
CA ASN A 636 -8.03 10.03 -3.91
C ASN A 636 -8.94 8.80 -3.80
N TYR A 637 -9.01 8.03 -4.87
CA TYR A 637 -9.78 6.81 -4.98
C TYR A 637 -8.88 5.69 -5.49
N ILE A 638 -8.64 4.71 -4.62
CA ILE A 638 -7.59 3.71 -4.81
C ILE A 638 -8.19 2.33 -4.66
N HIS A 639 -8.05 1.51 -5.70
CA HIS A 639 -8.39 0.10 -5.61
C HIS A 639 -7.62 -0.79 -6.57
N ASP A 640 -7.53 -2.07 -6.19
CA ASP A 640 -6.86 -3.11 -6.97
C ASP A 640 -5.40 -2.70 -7.31
N VAL A 641 -4.66 -2.40 -6.24
CA VAL A 641 -3.26 -1.98 -6.23
C VAL A 641 -2.42 -3.10 -5.62
N GLY A 642 -1.18 -3.29 -6.06
CA GLY A 642 -0.31 -4.37 -5.59
C GLY A 642 -0.50 -5.70 -6.33
N LEU A 643 -0.72 -5.63 -7.64
CA LEU A 643 -0.97 -6.83 -8.46
C LEU A 643 0.24 -7.76 -8.55
N TYR A 644 1.45 -7.20 -8.52
CA TYR A 644 2.69 -7.97 -8.53
C TYR A 644 3.36 -7.94 -7.16
N GLU A 645 3.78 -6.77 -6.69
CA GLU A 645 4.42 -6.68 -5.37
C GLU A 645 3.37 -6.59 -4.26
N LYS A 646 3.42 -7.55 -3.34
CA LYS A 646 2.44 -7.68 -2.26
C LYS A 646 2.80 -6.83 -1.04
N GLN A 647 4.04 -6.38 -0.92
CA GLN A 647 4.43 -5.31 0.01
C GLN A 647 4.17 -3.92 -0.60
N SER A 648 2.90 -3.61 -0.83
CA SER A 648 2.44 -2.39 -1.47
C SER A 648 1.25 -1.77 -0.75
N SER A 649 0.97 -0.50 -1.02
CA SER A 649 -0.12 0.26 -0.38
C SER A 649 -0.67 1.39 -1.24
N ALA A 650 -1.76 2.02 -0.78
CA ALA A 650 -2.21 3.29 -1.34
C ALA A 650 -1.21 4.41 -1.01
N TRP A 651 -0.65 4.39 0.20
CA TRP A 651 0.41 5.29 0.64
C TRP A 651 1.49 4.50 1.40
N GLY A 652 2.65 4.33 0.77
CA GLY A 652 3.83 3.68 1.35
C GLY A 652 4.89 4.72 1.72
N GLN A 653 5.13 4.94 3.00
CA GLN A 653 6.05 5.96 3.48
C GLN A 653 7.34 5.34 3.98
N ALA A 654 8.47 5.70 3.39
CA ALA A 654 9.79 5.46 3.99
C ALA A 654 10.60 6.75 4.01
N LYS A 655 11.28 7.01 5.13
CA LYS A 655 12.11 8.19 5.36
C LYS A 655 11.43 9.47 4.88
N ALA A 656 10.23 9.74 5.38
CA ALA A 656 9.46 10.96 5.10
C ALA A 656 8.66 11.37 6.34
N ALA A 657 8.16 12.61 6.36
CA ALA A 657 7.50 13.18 7.54
C ALA A 657 6.48 14.27 7.17
N LEU A 658 5.64 14.66 8.13
CA LEU A 658 4.65 15.73 7.99
C LEU A 658 3.63 15.50 6.87
N SER A 659 3.39 14.26 6.48
CA SER A 659 2.44 13.91 5.43
C SER A 659 1.00 14.12 5.90
N ILE A 660 0.14 14.66 5.03
CA ILE A 660 -1.30 14.82 5.28
C ILE A 660 -2.04 13.83 4.40
N ILE A 661 -2.65 12.82 5.00
CA ILE A 661 -3.35 11.72 4.32
C ILE A 661 -4.82 11.78 4.71
N SER A 662 -5.68 12.31 3.83
CA SER A 662 -7.09 12.53 4.20
C SER A 662 -8.12 12.24 3.13
N ARG A 663 -9.34 11.93 3.59
CA ARG A 663 -10.55 11.81 2.74
C ARG A 663 -10.39 10.84 1.56
N ASN A 664 -9.47 9.89 1.63
CA ASN A 664 -9.25 8.89 0.60
C ASN A 664 -10.23 7.72 0.79
N ILE A 665 -10.56 7.05 -0.32
CA ILE A 665 -11.31 5.80 -0.34
C ILE A 665 -10.36 4.73 -0.85
N ILE A 666 -10.01 3.76 0.01
CA ILE A 666 -8.95 2.78 -0.21
C ILE A 666 -9.54 1.38 -0.01
N PHE A 667 -9.50 0.54 -1.04
CA PHE A 667 -9.96 -0.84 -0.91
C PHE A 667 -9.35 -1.81 -1.91
N ASN A 668 -9.45 -3.11 -1.64
CA ASN A 668 -8.89 -4.17 -2.48
C ASN A 668 -7.36 -4.09 -2.64
N LEU A 669 -6.63 -4.22 -1.54
CA LEU A 669 -5.15 -4.25 -1.53
C LEU A 669 -4.63 -5.58 -0.95
N PRO A 670 -3.48 -6.08 -1.43
CA PRO A 670 -2.91 -7.35 -0.98
C PRO A 670 -2.42 -7.28 0.47
N ARG A 671 -1.95 -6.10 0.93
CA ARG A 671 -1.39 -5.80 2.25
C ARG A 671 -2.00 -4.51 2.83
N ALA A 672 -1.23 -3.55 3.34
CA ALA A 672 -1.76 -2.35 4.00
C ALA A 672 -2.42 -1.37 3.02
N GLY A 673 -3.39 -0.60 3.52
CA GLY A 673 -3.87 0.61 2.85
C GLY A 673 -2.87 1.76 2.99
N ILE A 674 -2.36 1.97 4.20
CA ILE A 674 -1.35 2.99 4.53
C ILE A 674 -0.22 2.32 5.32
N ASN A 675 1.02 2.44 4.86
CA ASN A 675 2.18 1.90 5.56
C ASN A 675 3.17 3.01 5.90
N LEU A 676 3.61 3.07 7.16
CA LEU A 676 4.71 3.92 7.63
C LEU A 676 5.90 3.02 7.97
N ASN A 677 6.85 2.90 7.04
CA ASN A 677 7.98 1.98 7.14
C ASN A 677 9.02 2.36 8.20
N ASP A 678 8.96 3.61 8.66
CA ASP A 678 9.74 4.19 9.74
C ASP A 678 9.02 5.46 10.24
N MET A 679 9.41 5.93 11.43
CA MET A 679 8.86 7.17 11.97
C MET A 679 9.65 8.42 11.53
N LEU A 680 10.96 8.30 11.21
CA LEU A 680 11.91 9.37 10.85
C LEU A 680 11.84 10.65 11.72
N GLY A 681 10.83 11.49 11.48
CA GLY A 681 10.52 12.70 12.24
C GLY A 681 9.04 12.89 12.57
N GLY A 682 8.16 11.98 12.12
CA GLY A 682 6.75 11.92 12.45
C GLY A 682 5.93 13.12 11.97
N GLY A 683 4.95 13.53 12.79
CA GLY A 683 4.07 14.66 12.53
C GLY A 683 3.11 14.46 11.35
N ASN A 684 2.87 13.22 10.96
CA ASN A 684 1.89 12.90 9.92
C ASN A 684 0.47 13.10 10.46
N MET A 685 -0.48 13.43 9.58
CA MET A 685 -1.90 13.54 9.89
C MET A 685 -2.70 12.60 8.99
N ILE A 686 -3.33 11.59 9.58
CA ILE A 686 -4.07 10.55 8.86
C ILE A 686 -5.54 10.58 9.29
N PHE A 687 -6.42 11.14 8.47
CA PHE A 687 -7.80 11.38 8.92
C PHE A 687 -8.89 11.36 7.86
N HIS A 688 -10.10 10.99 8.26
CA HIS A 688 -11.27 10.91 7.37
C HIS A 688 -11.12 9.96 6.18
N ASN A 689 -10.22 8.97 6.27
CA ASN A 689 -10.10 7.94 5.25
C ASN A 689 -11.11 6.80 5.48
N LEU A 690 -11.51 6.15 4.39
CA LEU A 690 -12.28 4.91 4.37
C LEU A 690 -11.37 3.80 3.87
N ILE A 691 -11.14 2.77 4.68
CA ILE A 691 -10.19 1.70 4.38
C ILE A 691 -10.83 0.34 4.68
N TRP A 692 -10.90 -0.54 3.67
CA TRP A 692 -11.41 -1.91 3.82
C TRP A 692 -10.81 -2.83 2.76
N ASN A 693 -11.03 -4.15 2.84
CA ASN A 693 -10.51 -5.13 1.89
C ASN A 693 -8.98 -5.00 1.69
N THR A 694 -8.25 -4.77 2.77
CA THR A 694 -6.78 -4.80 2.82
C THR A 694 -6.32 -6.18 3.26
N CYS A 695 -5.03 -6.49 3.17
CA CYS A 695 -4.47 -7.77 3.60
C CYS A 695 -5.16 -8.98 2.92
N ARG A 696 -5.54 -8.80 1.64
CA ARG A 696 -6.26 -9.81 0.85
C ARG A 696 -5.39 -11.01 0.45
N GLU A 697 -4.09 -10.78 0.32
CA GLU A 697 -3.16 -11.75 -0.27
C GLU A 697 -1.94 -12.01 0.62
N SER A 698 -1.86 -11.29 1.75
CA SER A 698 -0.87 -11.43 2.81
C SER A 698 -1.54 -11.54 4.19
N GLY A 699 -0.76 -11.76 5.25
CA GLY A 699 -1.24 -11.69 6.65
C GLY A 699 -0.28 -10.91 7.56
N ASP A 700 -0.58 -10.88 8.86
CA ASP A 700 0.21 -10.23 9.92
C ASP A 700 0.53 -8.78 9.59
N HIS A 701 -0.56 -8.00 9.53
CA HIS A 701 -0.54 -6.59 9.18
C HIS A 701 -1.90 -5.94 9.52
N GLY A 702 -1.97 -4.62 9.43
CA GLY A 702 -3.23 -3.85 9.53
C GLY A 702 -3.57 -3.05 8.27
N PRO A 703 -4.81 -2.54 8.13
CA PRO A 703 -5.17 -1.56 7.10
C PRO A 703 -4.30 -0.30 7.17
N ILE A 704 -3.88 0.09 8.37
CA ILE A 704 -2.77 1.03 8.61
C ILE A 704 -1.68 0.26 9.36
N ASN A 705 -0.44 0.34 8.90
CA ASN A 705 0.71 -0.29 9.54
C ASN A 705 1.84 0.70 9.82
N THR A 706 2.58 0.49 10.91
CA THR A 706 3.75 1.30 11.27
C THR A 706 4.91 0.46 11.82
N TRP A 707 6.16 0.83 11.53
CA TRP A 707 7.38 0.32 12.17
C TRP A 707 8.26 1.46 12.69
N ASP A 708 9.08 1.21 13.72
CA ASP A 708 10.08 2.20 14.19
C ASP A 708 11.33 1.55 14.84
N ARG A 709 11.89 0.53 14.18
CA ARG A 709 13.06 -0.21 14.68
C ARG A 709 14.39 0.55 14.60
N MET A 710 14.48 1.53 13.69
CA MET A 710 15.73 2.24 13.41
C MET A 710 15.61 3.73 13.76
N PRO A 711 16.49 4.26 14.64
CA PRO A 711 16.41 5.63 15.11
C PRO A 711 16.91 6.65 14.07
N PHE A 712 16.22 7.79 13.98
CA PHE A 712 16.64 8.90 13.13
C PHE A 712 16.66 10.22 13.92
N LEU A 713 17.76 10.95 13.79
CA LEU A 713 17.90 12.29 14.37
C LEU A 713 17.22 13.29 13.43
N SER A 714 16.25 14.04 13.94
CA SER A 714 15.47 14.99 13.15
C SER A 714 15.42 16.38 13.75
N ASN A 715 15.24 17.38 12.88
CA ASN A 715 14.91 18.76 13.25
C ASN A 715 13.39 19.02 13.28
N ILE A 716 12.59 18.00 12.99
CA ILE A 716 11.13 17.99 13.10
C ILE A 716 10.79 17.61 14.54
N ARG A 717 10.52 18.59 15.40
CA ARG A 717 10.25 18.34 16.83
C ARG A 717 8.76 18.30 17.14
N SER A 718 8.39 17.38 18.02
CA SER A 718 7.19 17.50 18.85
C SER A 718 7.30 18.74 19.76
N ARG A 719 6.24 19.54 19.86
CA ARG A 719 6.04 20.46 20.99
C ARG A 719 5.75 19.62 22.24
N ILE A 720 6.76 19.00 22.84
CA ILE A 720 6.59 18.40 24.17
C ILE A 720 6.80 19.50 25.22
N LEU A 721 5.71 19.84 25.91
CA LEU A 721 5.61 20.63 27.15
C LEU A 721 5.65 22.17 27.05
N GLN A 722 4.60 22.76 26.47
CA GLN A 722 3.93 23.88 27.16
C GLN A 722 2.43 23.61 27.29
N ARG A 723 2.06 23.22 28.52
CA ARG A 723 0.72 23.20 29.11
C ARG A 723 -0.28 22.18 28.56
N ILE A 724 -0.54 21.19 29.40
CA ILE A 724 -1.90 20.88 29.84
C ILE A 724 -2.59 22.23 30.18
N GLN A 725 -3.24 22.82 29.19
CA GLN A 725 -4.44 23.60 29.39
C GLN A 725 -5.55 22.70 28.88
N PRO A 726 -6.58 22.41 29.69
CA PRO A 726 -7.73 21.65 29.19
C PRO A 726 -8.25 22.40 27.97
N TYR A 727 -8.32 21.71 26.83
CA TYR A 727 -9.05 22.17 25.66
C TYR A 727 -10.55 22.22 26.02
N ASN A 728 -10.93 23.24 26.79
CA ASN A 728 -12.31 23.61 27.07
C ASN A 728 -12.76 24.82 26.23
N THR A 729 -11.86 25.49 25.50
CA THR A 729 -12.20 26.78 24.87
C THR A 729 -12.79 26.68 23.46
N LEU A 730 -12.61 25.59 22.71
CA LEU A 730 -13.30 25.44 21.41
C LEU A 730 -14.76 25.01 21.58
N PHE A 731 -15.05 24.22 22.61
CA PHE A 731 -16.42 23.80 22.95
C PHE A 731 -17.22 24.95 23.60
N ASP A 732 -16.58 25.78 24.45
CA ASP A 732 -17.21 26.96 25.04
C ASP A 732 -17.39 28.12 24.03
N TRP A 733 -16.49 28.24 23.05
CA TRP A 733 -16.67 29.18 21.93
C TRP A 733 -17.85 28.75 21.04
N TRP A 734 -17.97 27.46 20.74
CA TRP A 734 -19.06 26.87 19.94
C TRP A 734 -20.44 27.01 20.62
N MET A 735 -20.53 26.82 21.94
CA MET A 735 -21.78 26.96 22.68
C MET A 735 -22.27 28.41 22.86
N SER A 736 -21.40 29.42 22.66
CA SER A 736 -21.73 30.84 22.85
C SER A 736 -22.46 31.49 21.66
N ARG A 737 -22.46 30.86 20.48
CA ARG A 737 -23.15 31.33 19.28
C ARG A 737 -24.29 30.40 18.89
N LYS A 738 -25.35 30.43 19.70
CA LYS A 738 -26.61 29.72 19.42
C LYS A 738 -27.38 30.34 18.23
N LYS A 739 -28.18 29.45 17.63
CA LYS A 739 -29.47 29.66 16.95
C LYS A 739 -29.44 30.06 15.47
N ASP A 740 -30.15 29.21 14.73
CA ASP A 740 -30.81 29.40 13.44
C ASP A 740 -29.99 29.05 12.18
N THR A 741 -30.57 28.11 11.42
CA THR A 741 -30.25 27.63 10.05
C THR A 741 -28.98 26.78 9.86
N ILE A 742 -29.21 25.47 9.68
CA ILE A 742 -28.25 24.48 9.19
C ILE A 742 -28.05 24.73 7.68
N ASN A 743 -26.89 25.31 7.33
CA ASN A 743 -26.24 25.13 6.04
C ASN A 743 -24.83 24.63 6.34
N PHE A 744 -24.54 23.38 5.94
CA PHE A 744 -23.20 22.82 6.00
C PHE A 744 -22.37 23.40 4.85
N GLU A 745 -21.56 24.42 5.14
CA GLU A 745 -20.45 24.87 4.30
C GLU A 745 -19.13 24.70 5.09
N PRO A 746 -18.01 24.39 4.40
CA PRO A 746 -16.83 23.75 4.98
C PRO A 746 -15.84 24.80 5.50
N TRP A 747 -15.50 24.74 6.80
CA TRP A 747 -14.48 25.61 7.37
C TRP A 747 -13.38 24.78 8.04
N ILE A 748 -12.47 24.27 7.23
CA ILE A 748 -11.03 24.29 7.55
C ILE A 748 -10.48 25.42 6.69
N ASP A 749 -10.05 26.51 7.31
CA ASP A 749 -9.31 27.55 6.61
C ASP A 749 -7.90 27.01 6.32
N TRP A 750 -7.69 26.57 5.09
CA TRP A 750 -6.40 26.08 4.60
C TRP A 750 -5.27 27.11 4.79
N ARG A 751 -5.59 28.41 4.90
CA ARG A 751 -4.59 29.46 5.16
C ARG A 751 -4.00 29.40 6.57
N ILE A 752 -4.72 28.83 7.54
CA ILE A 752 -4.26 28.69 8.93
C ILE A 752 -3.26 27.54 9.07
N LEU A 753 -3.46 26.43 8.33
CA LEU A 753 -2.47 25.35 8.25
C LEU A 753 -1.22 25.78 7.47
N SER A 754 -1.36 26.54 6.37
CA SER A 754 -0.18 27.06 5.66
C SER A 754 0.59 28.09 6.48
N SER A 755 -0.08 28.88 7.34
CA SER A 755 0.62 29.81 8.23
C SER A 755 1.30 29.10 9.40
N ASP A 756 0.75 28.02 9.96
CA ASP A 756 1.42 27.24 11.01
C ASP A 756 2.59 26.41 10.45
N ILE A 757 2.54 26.01 9.17
CA ILE A 757 3.68 25.43 8.44
C ILE A 757 4.73 26.52 8.14
N ALA A 758 4.31 27.75 7.80
CA ALA A 758 5.21 28.88 7.55
C ALA A 758 5.84 29.48 8.83
N ASP A 759 5.15 29.43 9.97
CA ASP A 759 5.66 29.91 11.28
C ASP A 759 6.58 28.88 11.99
N MET A 760 6.94 27.78 11.31
CA MET A 760 8.04 26.91 11.72
C MET A 760 9.43 27.58 11.64
N GLY A 761 9.51 28.85 11.24
CA GLY A 761 10.74 29.63 11.24
C GLY A 761 10.54 31.03 11.80
N SER A 762 10.80 31.24 13.11
CA SER A 762 11.25 32.55 13.61
C SER A 762 11.71 32.66 15.09
N GLY A 763 11.94 31.59 15.89
CA GLY A 763 12.31 31.92 17.28
C GLY A 763 12.78 30.91 18.33
N GLU A 764 13.05 29.64 18.03
CA GLU A 764 13.69 28.76 19.04
C GLU A 764 14.86 27.97 18.43
N ILE A 765 15.93 27.82 19.20
CA ILE A 765 17.10 27.01 18.85
C ILE A 765 16.62 25.57 18.68
N LYS A 766 16.48 25.13 17.42
CA LYS A 766 16.09 23.76 17.04
C LYS A 766 17.27 22.81 17.30
N VAL A 767 17.42 22.33 18.53
CA VAL A 767 18.35 21.23 18.80
C VAL A 767 17.74 19.97 18.15
N PRO A 768 18.47 19.24 17.29
CA PRO A 768 17.98 17.96 16.76
C PRO A 768 17.54 16.98 17.86
N SER A 769 16.69 16.02 17.54
CA SER A 769 16.21 15.01 18.51
C SER A 769 15.85 13.69 17.84
N PHE A 770 16.01 12.60 18.58
CA PHE A 770 15.48 11.28 18.22
C PHE A 770 13.99 11.12 18.58
N VAL A 771 13.42 12.05 19.35
CA VAL A 771 11.99 12.08 19.63
C VAL A 771 11.27 12.76 18.45
N PRO A 772 10.45 12.03 17.68
CA PRO A 772 9.75 12.59 16.54
C PRO A 772 8.62 13.53 16.96
N GLN A 773 8.07 14.26 15.99
CA GLN A 773 6.76 14.89 16.15
C GLN A 773 5.67 13.81 16.21
N VAL A 774 4.68 13.98 17.10
CA VAL A 774 3.59 13.01 17.24
C VAL A 774 2.81 12.89 15.93
N THR A 775 2.60 11.66 15.45
CA THR A 775 1.72 11.37 14.31
C THR A 775 0.28 11.21 14.80
N GLU A 776 -0.66 11.91 14.17
CA GLU A 776 -2.08 11.90 14.51
C GLU A 776 -2.88 11.01 13.54
N ILE A 777 -3.61 10.02 14.05
CA ILE A 777 -4.47 9.11 13.27
C ILE A 777 -5.90 9.20 13.80
N PHE A 778 -6.82 9.82 13.05
CA PHE A 778 -8.14 10.11 13.59
C PHE A 778 -9.31 10.19 12.65
N SER A 779 -10.51 9.91 13.17
CA SER A 779 -11.76 10.04 12.40
C SER A 779 -11.76 9.29 11.07
N ASN A 780 -11.01 8.19 11.01
CA ASN A 780 -11.05 7.21 9.94
C ASN A 780 -12.12 6.17 10.25
N PHE A 781 -12.62 5.52 9.19
CA PHE A 781 -13.44 4.32 9.32
C PHE A 781 -12.73 3.18 8.62
N ILE A 782 -12.29 2.22 9.43
CA ILE A 782 -11.39 1.14 9.07
C ILE A 782 -12.08 -0.19 9.31
N PHE A 783 -12.07 -1.04 8.29
CA PHE A 783 -12.57 -2.40 8.34
C PHE A 783 -11.39 -3.34 8.05
N ALA A 784 -10.88 -4.01 9.09
CA ALA A 784 -9.73 -4.91 8.99
C ALA A 784 -10.17 -6.34 8.62
N ASN A 785 -10.90 -6.48 7.51
CA ASN A 785 -11.22 -7.81 6.99
C ASN A 785 -10.02 -8.45 6.26
N TYR A 786 -10.16 -9.72 5.87
CA TYR A 786 -9.11 -10.63 5.39
C TYR A 786 -8.01 -10.90 6.44
N GLY A 787 -6.74 -10.86 6.05
CA GLY A 787 -5.61 -11.13 6.92
C GLY A 787 -5.19 -9.95 7.81
N GLY A 788 -6.06 -8.94 7.98
CA GLY A 788 -5.80 -7.80 8.84
C GLY A 788 -6.11 -8.14 10.30
N SER A 789 -5.14 -8.00 11.20
CA SER A 789 -5.39 -8.25 12.64
C SER A 789 -5.92 -6.99 13.32
N GLN A 790 -5.13 -5.90 13.32
CA GLN A 790 -5.52 -4.62 13.94
C GLN A 790 -5.99 -3.59 12.93
N GLY A 791 -6.74 -2.60 13.41
CA GLY A 791 -7.14 -1.45 12.59
C GLY A 791 -5.98 -0.47 12.32
N VAL A 792 -5.13 -0.29 13.33
CA VAL A 792 -3.78 0.30 13.20
C VAL A 792 -2.84 -0.70 13.84
N ASP A 793 -2.00 -1.30 13.01
CA ASP A 793 -0.97 -2.24 13.43
C ASP A 793 0.32 -1.47 13.74
N ASN A 794 0.55 -1.21 15.03
CA ASN A 794 1.74 -0.52 15.51
C ASN A 794 2.82 -1.54 15.85
N ASP A 795 3.45 -2.08 14.81
CA ASP A 795 4.53 -3.06 14.94
C ASP A 795 5.84 -2.44 15.45
N ASP A 796 6.61 -3.26 16.14
CA ASP A 796 8.04 -3.15 16.43
C ASP A 796 8.62 -1.75 16.57
N GLY A 797 8.74 -1.31 17.82
CA GLY A 797 9.34 -0.02 18.20
C GLY A 797 8.43 1.18 17.96
N SER A 798 7.30 1.01 17.26
CA SER A 798 6.35 2.07 16.93
C SER A 798 5.96 2.92 18.14
N SER A 799 6.39 4.18 18.11
CA SER A 799 6.22 5.11 19.22
C SER A 799 5.71 6.47 18.77
N TRP A 800 5.18 7.27 19.70
CA TRP A 800 4.74 8.65 19.45
C TRP A 800 3.55 8.80 18.48
N TYR A 801 2.58 7.89 18.58
CA TYR A 801 1.31 7.99 17.85
C TYR A 801 0.19 8.53 18.74
N SER A 802 -0.75 9.26 18.15
CA SER A 802 -2.00 9.68 18.78
C SER A 802 -3.16 9.21 17.91
N ILE A 803 -3.80 8.13 18.35
CA ILE A 803 -4.79 7.38 17.59
C ILE A 803 -6.15 7.56 18.26
N HIS A 804 -7.05 8.32 17.63
CA HIS A 804 -8.28 8.68 18.30
C HIS A 804 -9.49 8.95 17.42
N ARG A 805 -10.70 8.80 17.97
CA ARG A 805 -11.97 9.09 17.25
C ARG A 805 -12.12 8.28 15.97
N ASN A 806 -11.48 7.12 15.85
CA ASN A 806 -11.65 6.20 14.73
C ASN A 806 -12.76 5.19 14.99
N VAL A 807 -13.30 4.64 13.91
CA VAL A 807 -14.17 3.46 13.94
C VAL A 807 -13.38 2.30 13.36
N PHE A 808 -13.20 1.26 14.17
CA PHE A 808 -12.57 0.01 13.81
C PHE A 808 -13.63 -1.11 13.82
N TYR A 809 -13.75 -1.83 12.71
CA TYR A 809 -14.68 -2.96 12.58
C TYR A 809 -13.93 -4.21 12.10
N ALA A 810 -14.28 -5.35 12.70
CA ALA A 810 -13.56 -6.63 12.54
C ALA A 810 -12.05 -6.45 12.68
N ALA A 811 -11.66 -5.60 13.62
CA ALA A 811 -10.27 -5.27 13.87
C ALA A 811 -10.04 -5.35 15.37
N ASP A 812 -8.92 -5.97 15.74
CA ASP A 812 -8.40 -5.84 17.08
C ASP A 812 -8.02 -4.38 17.34
N GLY A 813 -7.97 -4.02 18.62
CA GLY A 813 -7.78 -2.63 19.00
C GLY A 813 -6.32 -2.21 18.92
N PHE A 814 -5.76 -1.73 20.02
CA PHE A 814 -4.38 -1.27 20.00
C PHE A 814 -3.40 -2.45 20.14
N LYS A 815 -2.54 -2.68 19.15
CA LYS A 815 -1.37 -3.55 19.27
C LYS A 815 -0.16 -2.75 19.71
N MET A 816 0.62 -3.36 20.59
CA MET A 816 2.00 -2.97 20.84
C MET A 816 2.80 -4.24 21.01
N ASP A 817 3.86 -4.35 20.23
CA ASP A 817 4.87 -5.37 20.39
C ASP A 817 6.28 -4.76 20.35
N TYR A 818 7.24 -5.50 20.90
CA TYR A 818 8.67 -5.23 20.78
C TYR A 818 9.06 -3.78 21.10
N GLY A 819 8.92 -3.33 22.36
CA GLY A 819 9.60 -2.12 22.84
C GLY A 819 9.09 -0.76 22.31
N GLY A 820 7.91 -0.69 21.68
CA GLY A 820 7.21 0.57 21.38
C GLY A 820 6.65 1.25 22.63
N HIS A 821 6.53 2.59 22.62
CA HIS A 821 6.12 3.38 23.79
C HIS A 821 5.50 4.77 23.42
N ASP A 822 5.04 5.52 24.43
CA ASP A 822 4.56 6.91 24.34
C ASP A 822 3.41 7.22 23.34
N SER A 823 2.76 6.20 22.82
CA SER A 823 1.54 6.34 22.01
C SER A 823 0.28 6.51 22.86
N LYS A 824 -0.69 7.27 22.35
CA LYS A 824 -2.00 7.54 22.96
C LYS A 824 -3.09 6.93 22.09
N PHE A 825 -3.99 6.19 22.72
CA PHE A 825 -5.13 5.54 22.05
C PHE A 825 -6.43 5.93 22.77
N PHE A 826 -7.28 6.77 22.17
CA PHE A 826 -8.42 7.34 22.89
C PHE A 826 -9.65 7.66 22.05
N GLN A 827 -10.85 7.63 22.66
CA GLN A 827 -12.11 7.97 21.98
C GLN A 827 -12.39 7.14 20.71
N ASN A 828 -11.79 5.96 20.56
CA ASN A 828 -12.06 5.07 19.44
C ASN A 828 -13.28 4.19 19.72
N LEU A 829 -13.99 3.80 18.66
CA LEU A 829 -14.95 2.71 18.68
C LEU A 829 -14.30 1.49 18.04
N ILE A 830 -14.13 0.42 18.80
CA ILE A 830 -13.58 -0.86 18.35
C ILE A 830 -14.69 -1.89 18.43
N ILE A 831 -14.98 -2.55 17.31
CA ILE A 831 -15.93 -3.65 17.22
C ILE A 831 -15.14 -4.88 16.76
N VAL A 832 -14.87 -5.78 17.70
CA VAL A 832 -14.01 -6.95 17.49
C VAL A 832 -14.86 -8.13 17.02
N VAL A 833 -14.38 -8.81 15.98
CA VAL A 833 -14.84 -10.14 15.57
C VAL A 833 -13.66 -11.08 15.83
N PRO A 834 -13.85 -12.27 16.45
CA PRO A 834 -12.73 -13.08 16.93
C PRO A 834 -11.73 -13.43 15.80
N TYR A 835 -10.47 -12.99 15.92
CA TYR A 835 -9.38 -13.28 14.97
C TYR A 835 -8.18 -13.95 15.64
N ASP A 836 -7.34 -13.20 16.39
CA ASP A 836 -6.10 -13.73 16.97
C ASP A 836 -6.06 -13.76 18.52
N GLY A 837 -7.10 -13.21 19.17
CA GLY A 837 -7.24 -13.19 20.63
C GLY A 837 -6.77 -11.89 21.31
N GLN A 838 -6.21 -10.92 20.57
CA GLN A 838 -5.79 -9.62 21.09
C GLN A 838 -6.99 -8.64 21.21
N ASN A 839 -7.91 -8.96 22.11
CA ASN A 839 -9.18 -8.25 22.26
C ASN A 839 -9.01 -6.78 22.72
N CYS A 840 -9.15 -5.83 21.79
CA CYS A 840 -9.25 -4.38 21.99
C CYS A 840 -8.01 -3.61 22.49
N PHE A 841 -7.10 -4.21 23.24
CA PHE A 841 -5.78 -3.62 23.52
C PHE A 841 -4.79 -4.66 24.01
N ASN A 842 -3.53 -4.51 23.63
CA ASN A 842 -2.39 -5.26 24.10
C ASN A 842 -1.28 -4.28 24.53
N VAL A 843 -0.61 -4.54 25.65
CA VAL A 843 0.49 -3.72 26.17
C VAL A 843 1.60 -4.58 26.76
N GLY A 844 2.84 -4.21 26.48
CA GLY A 844 4.06 -4.74 27.10
C GLY A 844 4.65 -3.86 28.21
N SER A 845 5.93 -4.10 28.50
CA SER A 845 6.71 -3.39 29.51
C SER A 845 7.29 -2.07 28.99
N PHE A 846 7.53 -1.12 29.90
CA PHE A 846 8.11 0.20 29.59
C PHE A 846 9.24 0.55 30.56
N PHE A 847 10.14 1.43 30.13
CA PHE A 847 11.02 2.14 31.07
C PHE A 847 10.22 3.11 31.96
N PRO A 848 10.75 3.50 33.13
CA PRO A 848 10.17 4.58 33.93
C PRO A 848 9.91 5.83 33.08
N GLU A 849 8.78 6.49 33.32
CA GLU A 849 8.32 7.71 32.61
C GLU A 849 7.83 7.51 31.17
N HIS A 850 7.99 6.32 30.60
CA HIS A 850 7.41 5.94 29.31
C HIS A 850 6.14 5.10 29.52
N ALA A 851 5.09 5.37 28.75
CA ALA A 851 3.87 4.57 28.80
C ALA A 851 2.98 4.80 27.58
N HIS A 852 2.20 3.78 27.24
CA HIS A 852 1.01 3.98 26.43
C HIS A 852 -0.17 4.51 27.25
N VAL A 853 -0.99 5.36 26.63
CA VAL A 853 -2.12 6.02 27.30
C VAL A 853 -3.44 5.65 26.62
N PHE A 854 -4.36 5.08 27.41
CA PHE A 854 -5.68 4.65 26.94
C PHE A 854 -6.79 5.45 27.60
N ILE A 855 -7.64 6.14 26.82
CA ILE A 855 -8.67 7.03 27.38
C ILE A 855 -9.99 6.90 26.63
N ASN A 856 -11.08 6.58 27.33
CA ASN A 856 -12.45 6.70 26.81
C ASN A 856 -12.67 5.99 25.45
N ASN A 857 -12.05 4.84 25.22
CA ASN A 857 -12.35 3.98 24.08
C ASN A 857 -13.61 3.16 24.39
N THR A 858 -14.42 2.91 23.37
CA THR A 858 -15.53 1.95 23.42
C THR A 858 -15.07 0.68 22.72
N CYS A 859 -15.03 -0.43 23.45
CA CYS A 859 -14.69 -1.75 22.94
C CYS A 859 -15.96 -2.61 22.99
N VAL A 860 -16.37 -3.12 21.83
CA VAL A 860 -17.49 -4.03 21.69
C VAL A 860 -16.93 -5.38 21.25
N SER A 861 -16.95 -6.36 22.15
CA SER A 861 -16.50 -7.74 21.91
C SER A 861 -17.65 -8.73 22.13
N GLY A 862 -17.47 -9.98 21.73
CA GLY A 862 -18.51 -11.02 21.87
C GLY A 862 -19.75 -10.79 21.01
N VAL A 863 -19.65 -9.93 19.99
CA VAL A 863 -20.72 -9.68 19.00
C VAL A 863 -21.00 -10.89 18.10
N SER A 864 -20.12 -11.89 18.11
CA SER A 864 -20.27 -13.17 17.43
C SER A 864 -19.39 -14.23 18.09
N SER A 865 -19.90 -15.46 18.20
CA SER A 865 -19.08 -16.66 18.52
C SER A 865 -18.38 -17.24 17.29
N MET A 866 -18.69 -16.68 16.11
CA MET A 866 -18.11 -17.03 14.83
C MET A 866 -17.11 -15.98 14.39
N THR A 867 -15.93 -16.43 14.00
CA THR A 867 -15.10 -15.72 13.05
C THR A 867 -15.85 -15.77 11.72
N ILE A 868 -16.39 -14.65 11.22
CA ILE A 868 -16.79 -14.59 9.81
C ILE A 868 -15.46 -14.65 9.05
N PRO A 869 -15.17 -15.70 8.26
CA PRO A 869 -13.99 -15.73 7.42
C PRO A 869 -14.06 -14.50 6.55
N SER A 870 -13.15 -13.58 6.81
CA SER A 870 -13.22 -12.21 6.39
C SER A 870 -12.94 -12.20 4.88
N GLY A 871 -14.02 -12.30 4.10
CA GLY A 871 -13.99 -12.51 2.66
C GLY A 871 -15.11 -13.40 2.11
N CYS A 872 -15.77 -14.19 2.95
CA CYS A 872 -16.86 -15.07 2.53
C CYS A 872 -18.23 -14.51 2.87
N GLY A 873 -19.03 -14.29 1.83
CA GLY A 873 -20.46 -14.11 1.99
C GLY A 873 -21.25 -15.40 2.33
N SER A 874 -20.60 -16.40 2.93
CA SER A 874 -21.17 -17.75 3.12
C SER A 874 -20.66 -18.39 4.41
N VAL A 875 -21.61 -18.95 5.18
CA VAL A 875 -21.37 -19.74 6.40
C VAL A 875 -20.72 -21.10 6.08
N ALA A 876 -20.75 -21.54 4.81
CA ALA A 876 -20.04 -22.75 4.36
C ALA A 876 -18.50 -22.60 4.30
N CYS A 877 -17.97 -21.42 4.65
CA CYS A 877 -16.52 -21.13 4.66
C CYS A 877 -15.82 -21.44 5.99
N VAL A 878 -16.52 -22.13 6.91
CA VAL A 878 -15.89 -22.77 8.05
C VAL A 878 -15.25 -24.08 7.56
N GLU A 879 -14.10 -24.00 6.86
CA GLU A 879 -13.18 -25.13 6.94
C GLU A 879 -12.59 -25.12 8.35
N GLU A 880 -12.63 -26.28 9.02
CA GLU A 880 -12.15 -26.47 10.37
C GLU A 880 -10.72 -25.94 10.50
N PHE A 881 -10.54 -24.83 11.21
CA PHE A 881 -9.27 -24.56 11.87
C PHE A 881 -8.88 -25.81 12.67
N PRO A 882 -7.59 -26.21 12.70
CA PRO A 882 -7.16 -27.33 13.53
C PRO A 882 -7.65 -27.11 14.96
N GLU A 883 -8.41 -28.10 15.43
CA GLU A 883 -9.16 -28.21 16.68
C GLU A 883 -9.13 -26.99 17.63
N LYS A 884 -10.32 -26.45 17.91
CA LYS A 884 -10.62 -25.70 19.12
C LYS A 884 -9.85 -26.33 20.29
N SER A 885 -8.94 -25.58 20.90
CA SER A 885 -8.46 -25.94 22.24
C SER A 885 -9.68 -25.97 23.16
N SER A 886 -10.13 -27.18 23.46
CA SER A 886 -11.37 -27.46 24.15
C SER A 886 -11.20 -27.13 25.63
N LYS A 887 -11.43 -25.87 26.01
CA LYS A 887 -11.72 -25.48 27.39
C LYS A 887 -12.76 -24.37 27.43
N ILE A 888 -14.00 -24.70 27.07
CA ILE A 888 -15.18 -24.00 27.59
C ILE A 888 -15.89 -25.02 28.48
N SER A 889 -15.65 -24.94 29.78
CA SER A 889 -16.45 -25.66 30.77
C SER A 889 -17.86 -25.08 30.77
N SER A 890 -18.86 -25.96 30.77
CA SER A 890 -20.30 -25.66 30.70
C SER A 890 -20.90 -24.97 31.92
N ASP A 891 -20.09 -24.42 32.83
CA ASP A 891 -20.55 -23.95 34.12
C ASP A 891 -20.26 -22.46 34.21
N GLY A 892 -21.34 -21.65 34.23
CA GLY A 892 -21.34 -20.20 34.16
C GLY A 892 -20.73 -19.48 35.36
N GLU A 893 -19.43 -19.66 35.59
CA GLU A 893 -18.61 -18.78 36.41
C GLU A 893 -17.59 -18.06 35.52
N ILE A 894 -17.58 -16.72 35.62
CA ILE A 894 -16.55 -15.86 35.02
C ILE A 894 -15.22 -16.21 35.71
N GLN A 895 -14.38 -17.02 35.07
CA GLN A 895 -12.97 -17.14 35.44
C GLN A 895 -12.18 -15.99 34.80
N GLU A 896 -11.29 -15.37 35.57
CA GLU A 896 -10.25 -14.47 35.08
C GLU A 896 -9.45 -15.17 33.96
N ILE A 897 -9.63 -14.70 32.72
CA ILE A 897 -8.85 -15.15 31.58
C ILE A 897 -7.55 -14.34 31.55
N PHE A 898 -6.55 -14.81 32.31
CA PHE A 898 -5.15 -14.52 32.04
C PHE A 898 -4.30 -15.77 32.32
N PRO A 899 -4.04 -16.63 31.31
CA PRO A 899 -2.92 -17.56 31.39
C PRO A 899 -1.83 -17.17 30.40
N ASN A 900 -0.62 -17.00 30.94
CA ASN A 900 0.69 -16.98 30.29
C ASN A 900 1.19 -15.65 29.70
N LEU A 901 1.53 -14.71 30.58
CA LEU A 901 2.56 -13.69 30.35
C LEU A 901 3.61 -13.78 31.47
N VAL A 902 4.51 -14.77 31.41
CA VAL A 902 5.77 -14.75 32.17
C VAL A 902 6.83 -15.51 31.37
N PRO A 903 7.81 -14.85 30.72
CA PRO A 903 9.12 -15.43 30.55
C PRO A 903 9.87 -15.29 31.88
N ASP A 904 10.54 -16.37 32.30
CA ASP A 904 11.34 -16.46 33.52
C ASP A 904 12.24 -15.21 33.71
N TYR A 905 11.92 -14.38 34.70
CA TYR A 905 12.79 -13.33 35.20
C TYR A 905 13.03 -13.55 36.69
N GLU A 906 14.30 -13.71 37.08
CA GLU A 906 14.70 -13.81 38.48
C GLU A 906 14.25 -12.55 39.26
N PRO A 907 13.70 -12.69 40.48
CA PRO A 907 13.16 -11.57 41.23
C PRO A 907 14.29 -10.73 41.84
N VAL A 908 14.56 -9.55 41.28
CA VAL A 908 15.34 -8.52 41.97
C VAL A 908 14.46 -7.86 43.03
N SER A 909 14.76 -8.14 44.29
CA SER A 909 14.10 -7.56 45.45
C SER A 909 14.49 -6.09 45.65
N SER A 910 13.61 -5.13 45.31
CA SER A 910 13.54 -3.84 46.02
C SER A 910 12.17 -3.14 45.83
N PRO A 911 11.69 -2.37 46.82
CA PRO A 911 10.29 -1.94 46.88
C PRO A 911 10.10 -0.52 46.32
N GLY A 912 9.39 -0.40 45.21
CA GLY A 912 8.88 0.85 44.66
C GLY A 912 7.51 0.62 44.02
N GLN A 913 6.44 0.95 44.73
CA GLN A 913 5.06 0.67 44.35
C GLN A 913 4.65 1.35 43.03
N LEU A 914 4.33 0.54 42.01
CA LEU A 914 3.51 0.93 40.86
C LEU A 914 2.09 1.30 41.33
N ARG A 915 1.60 2.49 40.98
CA ARG A 915 0.18 2.82 41.05
C ARG A 915 -0.47 2.47 39.72
N VAL A 916 -1.17 1.34 39.68
CA VAL A 916 -2.07 0.97 38.58
C VAL A 916 -3.23 1.96 38.54
N GLY A 917 -3.35 2.73 37.45
CA GLY A 917 -4.52 3.56 37.18
C GLY A 917 -5.67 2.70 36.66
N TYR A 918 -6.84 2.80 37.29
CA TYR A 918 -8.03 2.04 36.92
C TYR A 918 -8.50 2.35 35.49
N VAL A 919 -8.58 1.32 34.64
CA VAL A 919 -9.25 1.38 33.33
C VAL A 919 -10.75 1.25 33.57
N TYR A 920 -11.52 2.30 33.30
CA TYR A 920 -12.98 2.20 33.23
C TYR A 920 -13.37 1.66 31.85
N ILE A 921 -13.54 0.35 31.76
CA ILE A 921 -14.17 -0.30 30.60
C ILE A 921 -15.68 -0.24 30.84
N ARG A 922 -16.39 0.58 30.06
CA ARG A 922 -17.85 0.54 30.03
C ARG A 922 -18.23 -0.51 28.99
N VAL A 923 -18.49 -1.72 29.48
CA VAL A 923 -19.03 -2.84 28.68
C VAL A 923 -20.45 -2.50 28.22
#